data_AF-A0A8I1MHX2-F1
#
_entry.id   AF-A0A8I1MHX2-F1
#
_cell.length_a   1.000
_cell.length_b   1.000
_cell.length_c   1.000
_cell.angle_alpha   90.00
_cell.angle_beta   90.00
_cell.angle_gamma   90.00
#
_symmetry.space_group_name_H-M   'P 1'
#
loop_
_entity.id
_entity.type
_entity.pdbx_description
1 polymer ?
#
loop_
_entity_poly.entity_id
_entity_poly.type
_entity_poly.pdbx_seq_one_letter_code
_entity_poly.pdbx_strand_id
1 'polypeptide(L)'
;MNVNYLDLLAKKYDTEEKVVTEIINLEAILNLPKGTEHFVSDLHGEYQAFQHVLRNGSGNVKEKIKDLFKDTLSQQEINEFATLVYYPEEKLKIIKANFTRKQELRDWYTTMINRMLDLVLYASSKYTRSKVRKALPEQFAYIIEELLYKTDEFTNKEHYYHKIVQQIISLGQADKLISGLAYTIQRLVVDHLHVVGDIYDRGPEPDKIMETLINYHSVDIQWGNHDVLWIGAFAGSKVCLANIVRICARYNNLNIIEDAYGINLRPLLNLAEKYYDDNPAFRPKENVGSQLSEHERLQITKIHQAIAMIQFKLEMPIIKRRPYFNMSERLLLEKVNYETNEITLGDKTYPIENGCFATVNPENPQELLEEEEQVIEKLLFSVQHSEKLARHMNFLMNKGNLYLKYNGNLLIHGCIPLDEEGNMEKMVIEGKFYSGRQLLDVFEQYLRSAFAGPDKTDDLATDMVWYLWTGEYSSLFGKRAMTTFERYFIKDKATHKEKKNPYYYLREKEDMCRRILADFGLNPDHGHIINGHTPVKEIEGENPVKANGRMIVIDGGFSKAYQSQTGIAGYTLLSNSYGMQLVAHKHFNSKKDILLDEADVLSVKRLVDKELERKMVKETNVGEQILEEISVLKALRDYRYS
;
A
#
# COMPACT_ATOMS: atom_id res chain seq x y z
N MET A 1 -13.98 -34.89 8.32
CA MET A 1 -12.65 -34.35 8.68
C MET A 1 -11.61 -35.44 8.55
N ASN A 2 -10.36 -35.09 8.23
CA ASN A 2 -9.26 -36.06 8.10
C ASN A 2 -8.78 -36.51 9.49
N VAL A 3 -8.82 -37.81 9.79
CA VAL A 3 -8.44 -38.38 11.10
C VAL A 3 -6.99 -38.04 11.47
N ASN A 4 -6.07 -38.08 10.49
CA ASN A 4 -4.66 -37.73 10.71
C ASN A 4 -4.47 -36.28 11.19
N TYR A 5 -5.38 -35.38 10.80
CA TYR A 5 -5.36 -33.99 11.26
C TYR A 5 -5.84 -33.86 12.70
N LEU A 6 -6.90 -34.59 13.08
CA LEU A 6 -7.38 -34.63 14.47
C LEU A 6 -6.34 -35.26 15.41
N ASP A 7 -5.65 -36.32 14.98
CA ASP A 7 -4.56 -36.93 15.75
C ASP A 7 -3.39 -35.96 15.96
N LEU A 8 -3.11 -35.08 14.99
CA LEU A 8 -2.10 -34.04 15.12
C LEU A 8 -2.53 -32.94 16.10
N LEU A 9 -3.79 -32.53 16.06
CA LEU A 9 -4.36 -31.56 17.02
C LEU A 9 -4.41 -32.13 18.45
N ALA A 10 -4.66 -33.43 18.61
CA ALA A 10 -4.63 -34.11 19.90
C ALA A 10 -3.25 -34.02 20.58
N LYS A 11 -2.15 -33.81 19.82
CA LYS A 11 -0.83 -33.55 20.40
C LYS A 11 -0.72 -32.18 21.07
N LYS A 12 -1.47 -31.18 20.58
CA LYS A 12 -1.53 -29.82 21.15
C LYS A 12 -2.55 -29.74 22.28
N TYR A 13 -3.72 -30.36 22.09
CA TYR A 13 -4.80 -30.44 23.07
C TYR A 13 -4.91 -31.88 23.56
N ASP A 14 -3.98 -32.27 24.43
CA ASP A 14 -3.76 -33.62 24.97
C ASP A 14 -4.75 -34.02 26.10
N THR A 15 -5.61 -33.09 26.54
CA THR A 15 -6.70 -33.36 27.48
C THR A 15 -7.99 -32.69 27.01
N GLU A 16 -9.13 -33.23 27.45
CA GLU A 16 -10.45 -32.65 27.17
C GLU A 16 -10.54 -31.20 27.67
N GLU A 17 -10.02 -30.91 28.86
CA GLU A 17 -10.07 -29.58 29.48
C GLU A 17 -9.34 -28.54 28.63
N LYS A 18 -8.22 -28.89 27.98
CA LYS A 18 -7.53 -27.97 27.07
C LYS A 18 -8.36 -27.65 25.84
N VAL A 19 -9.05 -28.65 25.27
CA VAL A 19 -9.96 -28.43 24.14
C VAL A 19 -11.12 -27.53 24.55
N VAL A 20 -11.78 -27.85 25.67
CA VAL A 20 -12.92 -27.10 26.18
C VAL A 20 -12.53 -25.66 26.54
N THR A 21 -11.38 -25.47 27.19
CA THR A 21 -10.88 -24.12 27.53
C THR A 21 -10.66 -23.27 26.29
N GLU A 22 -10.10 -23.84 25.23
CA GLU A 22 -9.88 -23.12 23.99
C GLU A 22 -11.20 -22.79 23.28
N ILE A 23 -12.16 -23.74 23.25
CA ILE A 23 -13.50 -23.48 22.70
C ILE A 23 -14.15 -22.30 23.45
N ILE A 24 -14.12 -22.29 24.78
CA ILE A 24 -14.68 -21.19 25.60
C ILE A 24 -13.99 -19.85 25.26
N ASN A 25 -12.67 -19.85 25.14
CA ASN A 25 -11.89 -18.66 24.81
C ASN A 25 -12.27 -18.11 23.41
N LEU A 26 -12.34 -18.98 22.40
CA LEU A 26 -12.71 -18.62 21.03
C LEU A 26 -14.17 -18.14 20.96
N GLU A 27 -15.10 -18.81 21.64
CA GLU A 27 -16.51 -18.38 21.73
C GLU A 27 -16.65 -17.00 22.41
N ALA A 28 -15.84 -16.71 23.42
CA ALA A 28 -15.81 -15.38 24.04
C ALA A 28 -15.26 -14.30 23.07
N ILE A 29 -14.22 -14.61 22.29
CA ILE A 29 -13.65 -13.67 21.31
C ILE A 29 -14.66 -13.29 20.23
N LEU A 30 -15.50 -14.22 19.77
CA LEU A 30 -16.55 -13.97 18.79
C LEU A 30 -17.56 -12.89 19.23
N ASN A 31 -17.71 -12.72 20.55
CA ASN A 31 -18.58 -11.74 21.19
C ASN A 31 -17.87 -10.42 21.53
N LEU A 32 -16.64 -10.20 21.04
CA LEU A 32 -16.01 -8.89 21.08
C LEU A 32 -16.44 -8.03 19.89
N PRO A 33 -16.42 -6.69 20.04
CA PRO A 33 -16.63 -5.80 18.91
C PRO A 33 -15.53 -5.93 17.86
N LYS A 34 -15.91 -5.74 16.59
CA LYS A 34 -14.97 -5.67 15.46
C LYS A 34 -13.87 -4.61 15.67
N GLY A 35 -12.64 -4.98 15.32
CA GLY A 35 -11.47 -4.10 15.29
C GLY A 35 -11.62 -2.91 14.33
N THR A 36 -10.75 -1.90 14.45
CA THR A 36 -10.72 -0.81 13.48
C THR A 36 -9.85 -1.23 12.29
N GLU A 37 -10.41 -1.25 11.09
CA GLU A 37 -9.66 -1.32 9.85
C GLU A 37 -9.33 0.08 9.36
N HIS A 38 -8.11 0.25 8.83
CA HIS A 38 -7.62 1.49 8.25
C HIS A 38 -7.20 1.21 6.81
N PHE A 39 -7.79 1.92 5.86
CA PHE A 39 -7.48 1.77 4.44
C PHE A 39 -6.73 3.00 3.96
N VAL A 40 -5.59 2.75 3.33
CA VAL A 40 -4.75 3.75 2.66
C VAL A 40 -4.53 3.30 1.22
N SER A 41 -4.37 4.24 0.29
CA SER A 41 -4.09 3.96 -1.13
C SER A 41 -2.86 4.73 -1.55
N ASP A 42 -2.22 4.31 -2.65
CA ASP A 42 -1.32 5.17 -3.44
C ASP A 42 -0.25 5.90 -2.61
N LEU A 43 0.54 5.13 -1.86
CA LEU A 43 1.57 5.66 -0.99
C LEU A 43 2.72 6.29 -1.78
N HIS A 44 3.00 5.75 -2.97
CA HIS A 44 3.91 6.31 -3.96
C HIS A 44 5.28 6.74 -3.41
N GLY A 45 5.85 6.03 -2.44
CA GLY A 45 7.15 6.38 -1.84
C GLY A 45 7.17 7.62 -0.92
N GLU A 46 6.02 8.19 -0.57
CA GLU A 46 5.89 9.39 0.28
C GLU A 46 5.88 9.02 1.78
N TYR A 47 7.02 8.50 2.25
CA TYR A 47 7.15 7.86 3.57
C TYR A 47 6.73 8.75 4.75
N GLN A 48 7.10 10.03 4.77
CA GLN A 48 6.79 10.91 5.91
C GLN A 48 5.28 11.10 6.13
N ALA A 49 4.54 11.29 5.03
CA ALA A 49 3.10 11.49 5.09
C ALA A 49 2.39 10.18 5.46
N PHE A 50 2.82 9.05 4.87
CA PHE A 50 2.33 7.72 5.26
C PHE A 50 2.57 7.43 6.75
N GLN A 51 3.78 7.69 7.24
CA GLN A 51 4.13 7.46 8.65
C GLN A 51 3.29 8.32 9.59
N HIS A 52 2.99 9.57 9.21
CA HIS A 52 2.11 10.44 9.99
C HIS A 52 0.68 9.87 10.06
N VAL A 53 0.12 9.43 8.94
CA VAL A 53 -1.22 8.83 8.85
C VAL A 53 -1.33 7.55 9.69
N LEU A 54 -0.27 6.73 9.76
CA LEU A 54 -0.24 5.59 10.67
C LEU A 54 -0.23 6.00 12.14
N ARG A 55 0.61 6.99 12.50
CA ARG A 55 0.79 7.45 13.89
C ARG A 55 -0.46 8.13 14.44
N ASN A 56 -1.19 8.88 13.61
CA ASN A 56 -2.42 9.56 14.03
C ASN A 56 -3.67 8.67 13.91
N GLY A 57 -3.57 7.53 13.21
CA GLY A 57 -4.69 6.62 12.93
C GLY A 57 -5.81 7.29 12.14
N SER A 58 -5.46 8.16 11.19
CA SER A 58 -6.37 9.09 10.50
C SER A 58 -7.24 9.92 11.47
N GLY A 59 -6.60 10.45 12.51
CA GLY A 59 -7.20 11.28 13.55
C GLY A 59 -7.91 10.52 14.67
N ASN A 60 -8.04 9.20 14.57
CA ASN A 60 -8.76 8.37 15.55
C ASN A 60 -8.05 8.35 16.92
N VAL A 61 -6.73 8.53 16.97
CA VAL A 61 -6.00 8.69 18.24
C VAL A 61 -6.47 9.94 18.99
N LYS A 62 -6.52 11.09 18.31
CA LYS A 62 -6.98 12.36 18.90
C LYS A 62 -8.44 12.31 19.31
N GLU A 63 -9.29 11.63 18.55
CA GLU A 63 -10.69 11.41 18.94
C GLU A 63 -10.80 10.62 20.25
N LYS A 64 -10.04 9.54 20.39
CA LYS A 64 -10.03 8.76 21.65
C LYS A 64 -9.54 9.58 22.84
N ILE A 65 -8.52 10.43 22.64
CA ILE A 65 -8.06 11.37 23.67
C ILE A 65 -9.19 12.33 24.03
N LYS A 66 -9.86 12.91 23.03
CA LYS A 66 -10.97 13.83 23.24
C LYS A 66 -12.14 13.15 23.96
N ASP A 67 -12.55 11.97 23.53
CA ASP A 67 -13.67 11.23 24.14
C ASP A 67 -13.43 10.94 25.61
N LEU A 68 -12.18 10.62 25.98
CA LEU A 68 -11.80 10.29 27.35
C LEU A 68 -11.57 11.54 28.22
N PHE A 69 -11.05 12.63 27.65
CA PHE A 69 -10.54 13.77 28.43
C PHE A 69 -11.21 15.12 28.14
N LYS A 70 -12.23 15.20 27.27
CA LYS A 70 -12.92 16.46 26.88
C LYS A 70 -13.37 17.33 28.05
N ASP A 71 -13.72 16.72 29.19
CA ASP A 71 -14.24 17.42 30.36
C ASP A 71 -13.12 17.80 31.35
N THR A 72 -11.88 17.35 31.09
CA THR A 72 -10.72 17.52 31.98
C THR A 72 -9.55 18.28 31.36
N LEU A 73 -9.41 18.25 30.03
CA LEU A 73 -8.31 18.87 29.29
C LEU A 73 -8.84 19.93 28.33
N SER A 74 -8.12 21.03 28.24
CA SER A 74 -8.33 22.03 27.20
C SER A 74 -8.00 21.47 25.80
N GLN A 75 -8.50 22.13 24.76
CA GLN A 75 -8.21 21.73 23.37
C GLN A 75 -6.71 21.76 23.05
N GLN A 76 -5.96 22.69 23.67
CA GLN A 76 -4.51 22.77 23.54
C GLN A 76 -3.82 21.55 24.18
N GLU A 77 -4.19 21.19 25.41
CA GLU A 77 -3.65 20.00 26.08
C GLU A 77 -3.98 18.70 25.34
N ILE A 78 -5.16 18.61 24.72
CA ILE A 78 -5.53 17.48 23.85
C ILE A 78 -4.61 17.42 22.62
N ASN A 79 -4.31 18.55 22.00
CA ASN A 79 -3.41 18.62 20.84
C ASN A 79 -1.97 18.25 21.23
N GLU A 80 -1.48 18.75 22.37
CA GLU A 80 -0.17 18.43 22.89
C GLU A 80 -0.05 16.93 23.21
N PHE A 81 -1.07 16.36 23.86
CA PHE A 81 -1.10 14.94 24.20
C PHE A 81 -1.16 14.07 22.94
N ALA A 82 -1.98 14.44 21.94
CA ALA A 82 -2.01 13.74 20.65
C ALA A 82 -0.64 13.79 19.96
N THR A 83 0.01 14.96 19.93
CA THR A 83 1.35 15.13 19.34
C THR A 83 2.40 14.26 20.06
N LEU A 84 2.31 14.16 21.38
CA LEU A 84 3.16 13.27 22.17
C LEU A 84 2.92 11.79 21.81
N VAL A 85 1.67 11.39 21.58
CA VAL A 85 1.38 10.03 21.10
C VAL A 85 1.93 9.81 19.69
N TYR A 86 1.85 10.80 18.80
CA TYR A 86 2.31 10.67 17.40
C TYR A 86 3.84 10.61 17.28
N TYR A 87 4.55 11.44 18.03
CA TYR A 87 6.00 11.64 17.94
C TYR A 87 6.64 11.64 19.34
N PRO A 88 6.60 10.51 20.06
CA PRO A 88 6.93 10.49 21.48
C PRO A 88 8.37 10.89 21.75
N GLU A 89 9.35 10.38 20.99
CA GLU A 89 10.77 10.67 21.22
C GLU A 89 11.10 12.15 20.96
N GLU A 90 10.53 12.75 19.91
CA GLU A 90 10.80 14.15 19.59
C GLU A 90 10.06 15.09 20.53
N LYS A 91 8.79 14.83 20.81
CA LYS A 91 7.99 15.69 21.69
C LYS A 91 8.50 15.62 23.14
N LEU A 92 8.96 14.46 23.63
CA LEU A 92 9.59 14.35 24.95
C LEU A 92 10.84 15.23 25.08
N LYS A 93 11.68 15.32 24.04
CA LYS A 93 12.86 16.20 24.05
C LYS A 93 12.46 17.66 24.21
N ILE A 94 11.42 18.10 23.50
CA ILE A 94 10.89 19.46 23.57
C ILE A 94 10.30 19.74 24.96
N ILE A 95 9.44 18.84 25.46
CA ILE A 95 8.79 18.98 26.77
C ILE A 95 9.83 19.07 27.88
N LYS A 96 10.84 18.19 27.88
CA LYS A 96 11.92 18.20 28.88
C LYS A 96 12.71 19.49 28.89
N ALA A 97 12.91 20.13 27.73
CA ALA A 97 13.62 21.40 27.64
C ALA A 97 12.87 22.56 28.30
N ASN A 98 11.54 22.44 28.47
CA ASN A 98 10.71 23.46 29.11
C ASN A 98 10.73 23.39 30.65
N PHE A 99 11.22 22.30 31.24
CA PHE A 99 11.30 22.14 32.69
C PHE A 99 12.68 22.56 33.22
N THR A 100 12.69 23.46 34.21
CA THR A 100 13.93 23.89 34.88
C THR A 100 14.17 23.12 36.18
N ARG A 101 13.10 22.66 36.86
CA ARG A 101 13.19 21.91 38.12
C ARG A 101 12.93 20.43 37.90
N LYS A 102 13.80 19.58 38.45
CA LYS A 102 13.65 18.11 38.39
C LYS A 102 12.33 17.61 38.99
N GLN A 103 11.83 18.27 40.04
CA GLN A 103 10.58 17.85 40.68
C GLN A 103 9.37 18.06 39.78
N GLU A 104 9.26 19.22 39.11
CA GLU A 104 8.17 19.50 38.17
C GLU A 104 8.12 18.48 37.04
N LEU A 105 9.29 18.12 36.51
CA LEU A 105 9.39 17.08 35.47
C LEU A 105 8.93 15.71 35.98
N ARG A 106 9.23 15.35 37.24
CA ARG A 106 8.76 14.10 37.86
C ARG A 106 7.25 14.07 38.06
N ASP A 107 6.67 15.21 38.45
CA ASP A 107 5.23 15.36 38.64
C ASP A 107 4.50 15.29 37.28
N TRP A 108 5.09 15.90 36.24
CA TRP A 108 4.63 15.78 34.86
C TRP A 108 4.67 14.33 34.38
N TYR A 109 5.79 13.62 34.57
CA TYR A 109 5.89 12.19 34.19
C TYR A 109 4.82 11.35 34.87
N THR A 110 4.60 11.55 36.17
CA THR A 110 3.58 10.81 36.94
C THR A 110 2.20 11.03 36.34
N THR A 111 1.85 12.30 36.05
CA THR A 111 0.57 12.67 35.44
C THR A 111 0.42 12.07 34.05
N MET A 112 1.45 12.18 33.21
CA MET A 112 1.41 11.71 31.82
C MET A 112 1.35 10.19 31.72
N ILE A 113 2.08 9.46 32.57
CA ILE A 113 2.02 7.99 32.62
C ILE A 113 0.60 7.53 32.96
N ASN A 114 -0.05 8.14 33.95
CA ASN A 114 -1.43 7.79 34.29
C ASN A 114 -2.40 8.07 33.13
N ARG A 115 -2.31 9.25 32.49
CA ARG A 115 -3.14 9.58 31.31
C ARG A 115 -2.92 8.60 30.15
N MET A 116 -1.68 8.19 29.90
CA MET A 116 -1.35 7.19 28.88
C MET A 116 -1.94 5.81 29.22
N LEU A 117 -1.91 5.39 30.48
CA LEU A 117 -2.51 4.13 30.93
C LEU A 117 -4.04 4.15 30.76
N ASP A 118 -4.70 5.23 31.14
CA ASP A 118 -6.15 5.40 30.95
C ASP A 118 -6.52 5.34 29.46
N LEU A 119 -5.71 5.96 28.60
CA LEU A 119 -5.89 5.91 27.15
C LEU A 119 -5.66 4.51 26.57
N VAL A 120 -4.65 3.77 27.04
CA VAL A 120 -4.43 2.35 26.67
C VAL A 120 -5.63 1.50 27.08
N LEU A 121 -6.15 1.68 28.30
CA LEU A 121 -7.33 0.96 28.78
C LEU A 121 -8.57 1.26 27.90
N TYR A 122 -8.78 2.53 27.57
CA TYR A 122 -9.88 2.94 26.69
C TYR A 122 -9.73 2.39 25.26
N ALA A 123 -8.54 2.50 24.67
CA ALA A 123 -8.25 1.99 23.33
C ALA A 123 -8.31 0.46 23.25
N SER A 124 -8.04 -0.23 24.37
CA SER A 124 -8.03 -1.69 24.45
C SER A 124 -9.38 -2.35 24.77
N SER A 125 -10.40 -1.56 25.09
CA SER A 125 -11.73 -2.03 25.55
C SER A 125 -12.43 -3.07 24.65
N LYS A 126 -12.02 -3.22 23.39
CA LYS A 126 -12.55 -4.20 22.42
C LYS A 126 -11.61 -5.37 22.11
N TYR A 127 -10.51 -5.51 22.84
CA TYR A 127 -9.52 -6.57 22.61
C TYR A 127 -9.33 -7.44 23.84
N THR A 128 -8.89 -8.68 23.61
CA THR A 128 -8.53 -9.59 24.71
C THR A 128 -7.25 -9.13 25.42
N ARG A 129 -7.09 -9.53 26.69
CA ARG A 129 -5.86 -9.28 27.45
C ARG A 129 -4.61 -9.76 26.71
N SER A 130 -4.68 -10.93 26.06
CA SER A 130 -3.59 -11.49 25.26
C SER A 130 -3.20 -10.58 24.09
N LYS A 131 -4.18 -10.01 23.38
CA LYS A 131 -3.94 -9.07 22.28
C LYS A 131 -3.31 -7.76 22.77
N VAL A 132 -3.78 -7.25 23.92
CA VAL A 132 -3.19 -6.07 24.56
C VAL A 132 -1.75 -6.34 24.97
N ARG A 133 -1.48 -7.46 25.65
CA ARG A 133 -0.14 -7.88 26.08
C ARG A 133 0.86 -7.91 24.92
N LYS A 134 0.44 -8.45 23.77
CA LYS A 134 1.26 -8.50 22.54
C LYS A 134 1.55 -7.11 21.94
N ALA A 135 0.76 -6.10 22.27
CA ALA A 135 0.95 -4.72 21.84
C ALA A 135 1.85 -3.91 22.80
N LEU A 136 2.01 -4.37 24.05
CA LEU A 136 2.82 -3.70 25.05
C LEU A 136 4.33 -3.81 24.72
N PRO A 137 5.13 -2.81 25.12
CA PRO A 137 6.59 -2.90 25.04
C PRO A 137 7.09 -4.06 25.93
N GLU A 138 7.84 -5.01 25.35
CA GLU A 138 8.25 -6.25 26.02
C GLU A 138 8.90 -6.02 27.39
N GLN A 139 9.80 -5.03 27.48
CA GLN A 139 10.52 -4.69 28.71
C GLN A 139 9.62 -4.18 29.86
N PHE A 140 8.41 -3.69 29.56
CA PHE A 140 7.46 -3.16 30.56
C PHE A 140 6.13 -3.93 30.60
N ALA A 141 5.95 -4.98 29.80
CA ALA A 141 4.65 -5.65 29.65
C ALA A 141 4.02 -6.05 30.98
N TYR A 142 4.79 -6.71 31.86
CA TYR A 142 4.35 -7.10 33.21
C TYR A 142 3.94 -5.89 34.07
N ILE A 143 4.76 -4.84 34.08
CA ILE A 143 4.53 -3.64 34.89
C ILE A 143 3.27 -2.91 34.39
N ILE A 144 3.11 -2.78 33.07
CA ILE A 144 1.96 -2.12 32.49
C ILE A 144 0.68 -2.92 32.76
N GLU A 145 0.70 -4.25 32.65
CA GLU A 145 -0.47 -5.08 33.00
C GLU A 145 -0.87 -4.91 34.47
N GLU A 146 0.09 -4.89 35.39
CA GLU A 146 -0.16 -4.64 36.81
C GLU A 146 -0.81 -3.27 37.04
N LEU A 147 -0.40 -2.26 36.27
CA LEU A 147 -0.95 -0.90 36.34
C LEU A 147 -2.30 -0.74 35.61
N LEU A 148 -2.57 -1.54 34.57
CA LEU A 148 -3.82 -1.51 33.80
C LEU A 148 -4.95 -2.24 34.52
N TYR A 149 -4.68 -3.46 34.99
CA TYR A 149 -5.67 -4.32 35.63
C TYR A 149 -5.56 -4.20 37.14
N LYS A 150 -5.67 -2.96 37.64
CA LYS A 150 -5.72 -2.69 39.07
C LYS A 150 -6.85 -3.53 39.67
N THR A 151 -6.48 -4.64 40.30
CA THR A 151 -7.38 -5.30 41.24
C THR A 151 -7.48 -4.35 42.42
N ASP A 152 -8.62 -3.68 42.59
CA ASP A 152 -9.35 -3.77 43.85
C ASP A 152 -10.53 -2.78 43.94
N GLU A 153 -11.70 -3.32 44.29
CA GLU A 153 -12.81 -2.62 44.94
C GLU A 153 -12.47 -2.20 46.40
N PHE A 154 -11.28 -2.56 46.90
CA PHE A 154 -10.77 -2.32 48.26
C PHE A 154 -9.35 -1.70 48.23
N THR A 155 -9.25 -0.41 48.55
CA THR A 155 -8.15 0.57 48.39
C THR A 155 -6.70 0.22 48.85
N ASN A 156 -6.35 -1.01 49.24
CA ASN A 156 -5.07 -1.33 49.87
C ASN A 156 -3.82 -1.23 48.95
N LYS A 157 -3.99 -1.24 47.62
CA LYS A 157 -2.86 -1.25 46.65
C LYS A 157 -2.56 0.10 46.00
N GLU A 158 -3.26 1.18 46.34
CA GLU A 158 -3.03 2.48 45.71
C GLU A 158 -1.58 2.99 45.91
N HIS A 159 -1.06 2.85 47.14
CA HIS A 159 0.32 3.20 47.44
C HIS A 159 1.33 2.34 46.66
N TYR A 160 1.00 1.05 46.46
CA TYR A 160 1.83 0.12 45.70
C TYR A 160 1.97 0.55 44.24
N TYR A 161 0.85 0.82 43.55
CA TYR A 161 0.88 1.29 42.16
C TYR A 161 1.58 2.65 42.02
N HIS A 162 1.35 3.56 42.97
CA HIS A 162 2.07 4.84 42.99
C HIS A 162 3.58 4.65 43.13
N LYS A 163 4.03 3.73 44.00
CA LYS A 163 5.45 3.42 44.16
C LYS A 163 6.07 2.83 42.90
N ILE A 164 5.36 2.00 42.14
CA ILE A 164 5.84 1.49 40.85
C ILE A 164 6.17 2.66 39.91
N VAL A 165 5.23 3.58 39.70
CA VAL A 165 5.42 4.73 38.81
C VAL A 165 6.59 5.59 39.29
N GLN A 166 6.68 5.87 40.59
CA GLN A 166 7.80 6.63 41.15
C GLN A 166 9.16 5.94 40.95
N GLN A 167 9.22 4.60 41.04
CA GLN A 167 10.47 3.87 40.78
C GLN A 167 10.87 3.89 39.31
N ILE A 168 9.92 3.80 38.39
CA ILE A 168 10.21 3.93 36.95
C ILE A 168 10.84 5.31 36.66
N ILE A 169 10.30 6.37 37.28
CA ILE A 169 10.79 7.73 37.14
C ILE A 169 12.17 7.89 37.81
N SER A 170 12.35 7.37 39.02
CA SER A 170 13.62 7.47 39.76
C SER A 170 14.78 6.76 39.04
N LEU A 171 14.48 5.64 38.38
CA LEU A 171 15.42 4.84 37.57
C LEU A 171 15.62 5.38 36.14
N GLY A 172 15.03 6.53 35.81
CA GLY A 172 15.20 7.19 34.51
C GLY A 172 14.57 6.43 33.34
N GLN A 173 13.57 5.57 33.59
CA GLN A 173 12.90 4.77 32.55
C GLN A 173 11.61 5.44 32.02
N ALA A 174 11.23 6.62 32.52
CA ALA A 174 9.99 7.30 32.16
C ALA A 174 9.86 7.58 30.65
N ASP A 175 10.91 8.09 29.99
CA ASP A 175 10.90 8.38 28.55
C ASP A 175 10.59 7.11 27.73
N LYS A 176 11.26 5.99 28.05
CA LYS A 176 11.05 4.71 27.36
C LYS A 176 9.65 4.15 27.60
N LEU A 177 9.12 4.31 28.81
CA LEU A 177 7.76 3.87 29.13
C LEU A 177 6.73 4.69 28.34
N ILE A 178 6.87 6.01 28.30
CA ILE A 178 5.95 6.90 27.57
C ILE A 178 5.99 6.60 26.07
N SER A 179 7.17 6.46 25.46
CA SER A 179 7.30 6.01 24.06
C SER A 179 6.62 4.65 23.83
N GLY A 180 6.88 3.67 24.71
CA GLY A 180 6.27 2.35 24.59
C GLY A 180 4.74 2.36 24.69
N LEU A 181 4.18 3.16 25.61
CA LEU A 181 2.74 3.37 25.73
C LEU A 181 2.16 4.08 24.50
N ALA A 182 2.84 5.10 23.98
CA ALA A 182 2.43 5.79 22.75
C ALA A 182 2.35 4.82 21.56
N TYR A 183 3.37 3.97 21.33
CA TYR A 183 3.33 2.94 20.29
C TYR A 183 2.25 1.87 20.54
N THR A 184 2.01 1.52 21.80
CA THR A 184 0.89 0.64 22.17
C THR A 184 -0.43 1.26 21.74
N ILE A 185 -0.65 2.55 22.03
CA ILE A 185 -1.88 3.27 21.65
C ILE A 185 -2.03 3.28 20.13
N GLN A 186 -0.99 3.67 19.39
CA GLN A 186 -1.01 3.69 17.92
C GLN A 186 -1.44 2.32 17.35
N ARG A 187 -0.86 1.22 17.89
CA ARG A 187 -1.20 -0.15 17.50
C ARG A 187 -2.61 -0.58 17.89
N LEU A 188 -3.15 -0.14 19.02
CA LEU A 188 -4.50 -0.52 19.46
C LEU A 188 -5.59 0.26 18.73
N VAL A 189 -5.31 1.49 18.28
CA VAL A 189 -6.28 2.31 17.55
C VAL A 189 -6.61 1.72 16.18
N VAL A 190 -5.61 1.19 15.48
CA VAL A 190 -5.74 0.55 14.16
C VAL A 190 -5.45 -0.94 14.30
N ASP A 191 -6.49 -1.76 14.17
CA ASP A 191 -6.37 -3.20 14.32
C ASP A 191 -5.72 -3.87 13.11
N HIS A 192 -6.09 -3.41 11.92
CA HIS A 192 -5.66 -3.97 10.65
C HIS A 192 -5.52 -2.86 9.59
N LEU A 193 -4.44 -2.91 8.80
CA LEU A 193 -4.13 -1.96 7.75
C LEU A 193 -4.34 -2.61 6.38
N HIS A 194 -5.15 -1.96 5.54
CA HIS A 194 -5.30 -2.29 4.13
C HIS A 194 -4.53 -1.27 3.30
N VAL A 195 -3.55 -1.71 2.51
CA VAL A 195 -2.86 -0.86 1.53
C VAL A 195 -3.43 -1.18 0.15
N VAL A 196 -4.32 -0.35 -0.36
CA VAL A 196 -5.04 -0.57 -1.62
C VAL A 196 -4.41 0.26 -2.74
N GLY A 197 -3.17 -0.04 -3.13
CA GLY A 197 -2.55 0.58 -4.30
C GLY A 197 -1.04 0.70 -4.24
N ASP A 198 -0.50 1.54 -5.13
CA ASP A 198 0.93 1.61 -5.42
C ASP A 198 1.76 2.07 -4.20
N ILE A 199 2.67 1.20 -3.76
CA ILE A 199 3.72 1.56 -2.79
C ILE A 199 4.89 2.22 -3.52
N TYR A 200 5.28 1.61 -4.65
CA TYR A 200 6.34 2.12 -5.51
C TYR A 200 5.75 3.01 -6.59
N ASP A 201 6.17 4.28 -6.66
CA ASP A 201 5.97 5.14 -7.83
C ASP A 201 6.89 6.38 -7.70
N ARG A 202 6.40 7.58 -8.00
CA ARG A 202 7.16 8.83 -8.17
C ARG A 202 7.82 9.39 -6.91
N GLY A 203 7.55 8.87 -5.72
CA GLY A 203 8.16 9.35 -4.50
C GLY A 203 9.48 8.66 -4.14
N PRO A 204 10.26 9.25 -3.23
CA PRO A 204 11.67 8.94 -3.06
C PRO A 204 11.97 7.76 -2.13
N GLU A 205 11.05 7.38 -1.24
CA GLU A 205 11.35 6.47 -0.11
C GLU A 205 10.42 5.25 -0.01
N PRO A 206 10.10 4.52 -1.11
CA PRO A 206 9.25 3.33 -1.01
C PRO A 206 9.89 2.21 -0.19
N ASP A 207 11.23 2.15 -0.13
CA ASP A 207 11.95 1.18 0.69
C ASP A 207 11.66 1.34 2.19
N LYS A 208 11.56 2.58 2.69
CA LYS A 208 11.20 2.85 4.10
C LYS A 208 9.75 2.51 4.41
N ILE A 209 8.85 2.68 3.42
CA ILE A 209 7.46 2.24 3.53
C ILE A 209 7.43 0.71 3.66
N MET A 210 8.13 -0.01 2.80
CA MET A 210 8.21 -1.47 2.87
C MET A 210 8.76 -1.97 4.22
N GLU A 211 9.82 -1.35 4.74
CA GLU A 211 10.33 -1.68 6.08
C GLU A 211 9.28 -1.45 7.18
N THR A 212 8.50 -0.38 7.06
CA THR A 212 7.42 -0.08 8.02
C THR A 212 6.31 -1.14 7.94
N LEU A 213 5.90 -1.54 6.73
CA LEU A 213 4.86 -2.52 6.50
C LEU A 213 5.28 -3.93 6.95
N ILE A 214 6.53 -4.34 6.69
CA ILE A 214 7.10 -5.63 7.12
C ILE A 214 7.03 -5.77 8.65
N ASN A 215 7.30 -4.67 9.37
CA ASN A 215 7.30 -4.64 10.82
C ASN A 215 5.92 -4.27 11.42
N TYR A 216 4.90 -4.08 10.59
CA TYR A 216 3.55 -3.74 11.04
C TYR A 216 2.81 -4.98 11.56
N HIS A 217 1.95 -4.79 12.57
CA HIS A 217 1.36 -5.93 13.29
C HIS A 217 0.30 -6.70 12.50
N SER A 218 -0.39 -6.04 11.58
CA SER A 218 -1.42 -6.67 10.76
C SER A 218 -1.70 -5.85 9.50
N VAL A 219 -1.40 -6.43 8.34
CA VAL A 219 -1.51 -5.75 7.04
C VAL A 219 -1.76 -6.73 5.90
N ASP A 220 -2.52 -6.28 4.92
CA ASP A 220 -2.63 -6.82 3.57
C ASP A 220 -2.48 -5.72 2.52
N ILE A 221 -2.22 -6.13 1.28
CA ILE A 221 -1.90 -5.23 0.18
C ILE A 221 -2.73 -5.61 -1.06
N GLN A 222 -3.28 -4.63 -1.76
CA GLN A 222 -3.75 -4.78 -3.12
C GLN A 222 -2.82 -3.98 -4.01
N TRP A 223 -1.84 -4.68 -4.58
CA TRP A 223 -0.74 -4.05 -5.29
C TRP A 223 -1.22 -3.33 -6.55
N GLY A 224 -0.53 -2.24 -6.87
CA GLY A 224 -0.85 -1.47 -8.04
C GLY A 224 -0.05 -1.83 -9.28
N ASN A 225 -0.30 -1.10 -10.37
CA ASN A 225 0.37 -1.32 -11.64
C ASN A 225 1.89 -1.10 -11.55
N HIS A 226 2.34 -0.13 -10.74
CA HIS A 226 3.76 0.10 -10.54
C HIS A 226 4.40 -0.97 -9.65
N ASP A 227 3.73 -1.41 -8.60
CA ASP A 227 4.22 -2.51 -7.76
C ASP A 227 4.46 -3.79 -8.58
N VAL A 228 3.57 -4.11 -9.52
CA VAL A 228 3.71 -5.26 -10.42
C VAL A 228 4.93 -5.15 -11.34
N LEU A 229 5.38 -3.94 -11.71
CA LEU A 229 6.65 -3.78 -12.42
C LEU A 229 7.85 -4.17 -11.56
N TRP A 230 7.85 -3.82 -10.26
CA TRP A 230 8.92 -4.22 -9.35
C TRP A 230 8.92 -5.73 -9.09
N ILE A 231 7.74 -6.32 -8.88
CA ILE A 231 7.56 -7.77 -8.78
C ILE A 231 8.07 -8.44 -10.06
N GLY A 232 7.68 -7.93 -11.24
CA GLY A 232 8.09 -8.48 -12.52
C GLY A 232 9.58 -8.38 -12.80
N ALA A 233 10.20 -7.25 -12.45
CA ALA A 233 11.65 -7.07 -12.58
C ALA A 233 12.41 -8.09 -11.74
N PHE A 234 11.96 -8.33 -10.50
CA PHE A 234 12.52 -9.37 -9.63
C PHE A 234 12.23 -10.79 -10.16
N ALA A 235 11.04 -11.00 -10.73
CA ALA A 235 10.60 -12.29 -11.27
C ALA A 235 11.19 -12.65 -12.65
N GLY A 236 12.18 -11.91 -13.17
CA GLY A 236 12.84 -12.26 -14.44
C GLY A 236 12.41 -11.43 -15.66
N SER A 237 11.41 -10.55 -15.54
CA SER A 237 10.93 -9.76 -16.68
C SER A 237 11.87 -8.60 -17.00
N LYS A 238 12.64 -8.76 -18.09
CA LYS A 238 13.55 -7.74 -18.64
C LYS A 238 12.81 -6.44 -19.01
N VAL A 239 11.57 -6.55 -19.51
CA VAL A 239 10.76 -5.37 -19.86
C VAL A 239 10.28 -4.63 -18.61
N CYS A 240 9.88 -5.35 -17.56
CA CYS A 240 9.54 -4.72 -16.28
C CYS A 240 10.76 -4.04 -15.66
N LEU A 241 11.94 -4.68 -15.73
CA LEU A 241 13.21 -4.09 -15.31
C LEU A 241 13.53 -2.78 -16.05
N ALA A 242 13.42 -2.78 -17.39
CA ALA A 242 13.62 -1.57 -18.17
C ALA A 242 12.62 -0.47 -17.80
N ASN A 243 11.34 -0.84 -17.54
CA ASN A 243 10.32 0.10 -17.10
C ASN A 243 10.62 0.73 -15.73
N ILE A 244 11.04 -0.04 -14.72
CA ILE A 244 11.34 0.54 -13.39
C ILE A 244 12.52 1.52 -13.48
N VAL A 245 13.57 1.19 -14.23
CA VAL A 245 14.73 2.07 -14.42
C VAL A 245 14.33 3.33 -15.19
N ARG A 246 13.51 3.19 -16.26
CA ARG A 246 12.99 4.34 -17.02
C ARG A 246 12.15 5.27 -16.15
N ILE A 247 11.23 4.71 -15.35
CA ILE A 247 10.36 5.50 -14.47
C ILE A 247 11.21 6.21 -13.40
N CYS A 248 12.16 5.52 -12.78
CA CYS A 248 13.09 6.13 -11.83
C CYS A 248 13.90 7.26 -12.47
N ALA A 249 14.46 7.07 -13.67
CA ALA A 249 15.18 8.12 -14.39
C ALA A 249 14.28 9.33 -14.69
N ARG A 250 13.04 9.09 -15.13
CA ARG A 250 12.08 10.15 -15.49
C ARG A 250 11.68 11.03 -14.30
N TYR A 251 11.61 10.46 -13.09
CA TYR A 251 11.13 11.16 -11.89
C TYR A 251 12.22 11.47 -10.87
N ASN A 252 13.49 11.41 -11.29
CA ASN A 252 14.65 11.68 -10.43
C ASN A 252 14.75 10.77 -9.19
N ASN A 253 14.50 9.48 -9.38
CA ASN A 253 14.46 8.46 -8.34
C ASN A 253 15.43 7.31 -8.59
N LEU A 254 16.54 7.53 -9.32
CA LEU A 254 17.55 6.49 -9.55
C LEU A 254 18.22 6.01 -8.26
N ASN A 255 18.29 6.86 -7.23
CA ASN A 255 18.80 6.50 -5.91
C ASN A 255 18.01 5.36 -5.24
N ILE A 256 16.75 5.13 -5.62
CA ILE A 256 16.01 3.96 -5.15
C ILE A 256 16.71 2.67 -5.62
N ILE A 257 17.18 2.66 -6.86
CA ILE A 257 17.85 1.51 -7.46
C ILE A 257 19.29 1.40 -6.90
N GLU A 258 20.03 2.50 -6.89
CA GLU A 258 21.46 2.51 -6.49
C GLU A 258 21.65 2.47 -4.97
N ASP A 259 21.11 3.43 -4.23
CA ASP A 259 21.36 3.59 -2.80
C ASP A 259 20.49 2.67 -1.96
N ALA A 260 19.19 2.59 -2.27
CA ALA A 260 18.25 1.85 -1.44
C ALA A 260 18.33 0.33 -1.67
N TYR A 261 18.55 -0.11 -2.91
CA TYR A 261 18.64 -1.53 -3.28
C TYR A 261 20.04 -2.02 -3.67
N GLY A 262 21.04 -1.14 -3.76
CA GLY A 262 22.43 -1.53 -3.99
C GLY A 262 22.73 -2.00 -5.42
N ILE A 263 21.92 -1.60 -6.42
CA ILE A 263 22.05 -2.05 -7.81
C ILE A 263 22.90 -1.06 -8.59
N ASN A 264 23.99 -1.54 -9.19
CA ASN A 264 24.97 -0.71 -9.88
C ASN A 264 24.49 -0.30 -11.29
N LEU A 265 24.23 1.00 -11.51
CA LEU A 265 23.81 1.53 -12.82
C LEU A 265 24.99 1.96 -13.73
N ARG A 266 26.24 1.86 -13.27
CA ARG A 266 27.41 2.27 -14.06
C ARG A 266 27.49 1.65 -15.46
N PRO A 267 27.17 0.36 -15.68
CA PRO A 267 27.16 -0.20 -17.03
C PRO A 267 26.16 0.52 -17.96
N LEU A 268 24.97 0.85 -17.44
CA LEU A 268 23.96 1.60 -18.20
C LEU A 268 24.41 3.04 -18.45
N LEU A 269 25.02 3.70 -17.47
CA LEU A 269 25.58 5.04 -17.64
C LEU A 269 26.65 5.07 -18.74
N ASN A 270 27.60 4.14 -18.73
CA ASN A 270 28.64 4.07 -19.76
C ASN A 270 28.05 3.88 -21.18
N LEU A 271 27.04 3.02 -21.31
CA LEU A 271 26.32 2.83 -22.56
C LEU A 271 25.60 4.11 -22.99
N ALA A 272 24.94 4.78 -22.04
CA ALA A 272 24.24 6.02 -22.28
C ALA A 272 25.19 7.14 -22.73
N GLU A 273 26.36 7.27 -22.12
CA GLU A 273 27.39 8.25 -22.50
C GLU A 273 27.96 8.00 -23.90
N LYS A 274 28.03 6.74 -24.33
CA LYS A 274 28.55 6.35 -25.64
C LYS A 274 27.62 6.71 -26.80
N TYR A 275 26.31 6.54 -26.61
CA TYR A 275 25.33 6.61 -27.72
C TYR A 275 24.38 7.81 -27.68
N TYR A 276 24.28 8.52 -26.55
CA TYR A 276 23.26 9.54 -26.36
C TYR A 276 23.85 10.87 -25.89
N ASP A 277 23.25 11.96 -26.36
CA ASP A 277 23.57 13.34 -25.99
C ASP A 277 22.44 13.98 -25.16
N ASP A 278 22.56 15.28 -24.85
CA ASP A 278 21.48 15.99 -24.17
C ASP A 278 20.21 16.01 -25.04
N ASN A 279 19.08 15.70 -24.42
CA ASN A 279 17.78 15.71 -25.07
C ASN A 279 16.73 16.27 -24.08
N PRO A 280 16.25 17.51 -24.29
CA PRO A 280 15.34 18.16 -23.36
C PRO A 280 14.07 17.36 -23.04
N ALA A 281 13.57 16.53 -23.97
CA ALA A 281 12.38 15.71 -23.76
C ALA A 281 12.57 14.60 -22.71
N PHE A 282 13.83 14.22 -22.44
CA PHE A 282 14.20 13.16 -21.51
C PHE A 282 14.77 13.67 -20.19
N ARG A 283 14.83 14.99 -19.99
CA ARG A 283 15.26 15.55 -18.70
C ARG A 283 14.36 15.08 -17.56
N PRO A 284 14.92 14.73 -16.39
CA PRO A 284 14.14 14.30 -15.25
C PRO A 284 13.17 15.40 -14.82
N LYS A 285 11.98 15.00 -14.35
CA LYS A 285 11.07 15.92 -13.69
C LYS A 285 11.63 16.30 -12.33
N GLU A 286 11.81 17.58 -12.09
CA GLU A 286 12.32 18.09 -10.82
C GLU A 286 11.21 18.08 -9.77
N ASN A 287 11.48 17.49 -8.61
CA ASN A 287 10.63 17.59 -7.44
C ASN A 287 10.93 18.92 -6.72
N VAL A 288 9.91 19.52 -6.08
CA VAL A 288 10.08 20.75 -5.29
C VAL A 288 11.10 20.48 -4.17
N GLY A 289 12.29 21.09 -4.27
CA GLY A 289 13.37 20.98 -3.28
C GLY A 289 14.59 20.16 -3.70
N SER A 290 14.58 19.47 -4.84
CA SER A 290 15.79 18.82 -5.40
C SER A 290 16.44 19.72 -6.45
N GLN A 291 17.61 20.27 -6.17
CA GLN A 291 18.43 20.94 -7.19
C GLN A 291 19.49 19.97 -7.69
N LEU A 292 19.23 19.38 -8.87
CA LEU A 292 20.25 18.61 -9.58
C LEU A 292 21.30 19.57 -10.15
N SER A 293 22.56 19.20 -10.07
CA SER A 293 23.59 19.85 -10.87
C SER A 293 23.33 19.63 -12.37
N GLU A 294 23.85 20.51 -13.22
CA GLU A 294 23.72 20.35 -14.68
C GLU A 294 24.31 19.02 -15.16
N HIS A 295 25.41 18.58 -14.54
CA HIS A 295 26.06 17.31 -14.84
C HIS A 295 25.17 16.11 -14.50
N GLU A 296 24.60 16.05 -13.29
CA GLU A 296 23.69 14.97 -12.89
C GLU A 296 22.44 14.94 -13.79
N ARG A 297 21.88 16.11 -14.09
CA ARG A 297 20.73 16.22 -15.01
C ARG A 297 21.06 15.66 -16.38
N LEU A 298 22.24 15.96 -16.92
CA LEU A 298 22.69 15.43 -18.20
C LEU A 298 22.86 13.91 -18.17
N GLN A 299 23.49 13.37 -17.11
CA GLN A 299 23.67 11.92 -16.95
C GLN A 299 22.32 11.20 -16.90
N ILE A 300 21.38 11.68 -16.08
CA ILE A 300 20.02 11.10 -15.99
C ILE A 300 19.30 11.20 -17.34
N THR A 301 19.46 12.29 -18.07
CA THR A 301 18.87 12.48 -19.41
C THR A 301 19.37 11.44 -20.40
N LYS A 302 20.68 11.16 -20.41
CA LYS A 302 21.27 10.12 -21.26
C LYS A 302 20.80 8.73 -20.85
N ILE A 303 20.81 8.41 -19.55
CA ILE A 303 20.30 7.14 -19.01
C ILE A 303 18.85 6.91 -19.42
N HIS A 304 18.00 7.93 -19.29
CA HIS A 304 16.58 7.85 -19.62
C HIS A 304 16.36 7.55 -21.11
N GLN A 305 17.14 8.14 -22.02
CA GLN A 305 17.07 7.81 -23.45
C GLN A 305 17.49 6.37 -23.72
N ALA A 306 18.65 5.95 -23.19
CA ALA A 306 19.17 4.60 -23.38
C ALA A 306 18.18 3.53 -22.92
N ILE A 307 17.66 3.64 -21.70
CA ILE A 307 16.73 2.65 -21.17
C ILE A 307 15.37 2.70 -21.85
N ALA A 308 14.91 3.85 -22.34
CA ALA A 308 13.68 3.95 -23.13
C ALA A 308 13.79 3.18 -24.46
N MET A 309 14.93 3.29 -25.15
CA MET A 309 15.17 2.53 -26.38
C MET A 309 15.21 1.02 -26.10
N ILE A 310 15.96 0.61 -25.07
CA ILE A 310 16.03 -0.79 -24.64
C ILE A 310 14.62 -1.34 -24.32
N GLN A 311 13.81 -0.57 -23.59
CA GLN A 311 12.44 -0.96 -23.28
C GLN A 311 11.60 -1.18 -24.54
N PHE A 312 11.56 -0.22 -25.47
CA PHE A 312 10.76 -0.37 -26.70
C PHE A 312 11.21 -1.57 -27.54
N LYS A 313 12.51 -1.85 -27.59
CA LYS A 313 13.05 -3.04 -28.26
C LYS A 313 12.58 -4.33 -27.58
N LEU A 314 12.66 -4.40 -26.25
CA LEU A 314 12.28 -5.58 -25.47
C LEU A 314 10.76 -5.87 -25.50
N GLU A 315 9.91 -4.85 -25.69
CA GLU A 315 8.45 -5.01 -25.78
C GLU A 315 8.03 -5.78 -27.06
N MET A 316 8.72 -5.56 -28.18
CA MET A 316 8.33 -6.10 -29.49
C MET A 316 8.34 -7.64 -29.55
N PRO A 317 9.38 -8.36 -29.07
CA PRO A 317 9.36 -9.81 -29.04
C PRO A 317 8.20 -10.39 -28.22
N ILE A 318 7.74 -9.71 -27.16
CA ILE A 318 6.60 -10.18 -26.36
C ILE A 318 5.32 -10.10 -27.19
N ILE A 319 5.09 -8.93 -27.81
CA ILE A 319 3.91 -8.68 -28.63
C ILE A 319 3.82 -9.71 -29.78
N LYS A 320 4.94 -10.00 -30.44
CA LYS A 320 4.98 -10.95 -31.56
C LYS A 320 4.70 -12.39 -31.12
N ARG A 321 5.24 -12.83 -29.98
CA ARG A 321 5.02 -14.22 -29.50
C ARG A 321 3.69 -14.40 -28.78
N ARG A 322 3.02 -13.32 -28.36
CA ARG A 322 1.72 -13.33 -27.65
C ARG A 322 0.64 -12.56 -28.44
N PRO A 323 0.21 -13.05 -29.62
CA PRO A 323 -0.76 -12.33 -30.45
C PRO A 323 -2.11 -12.04 -29.75
N TYR A 324 -2.55 -12.91 -28.84
CA TYR A 324 -3.78 -12.74 -28.07
C TYR A 324 -3.72 -11.63 -27.00
N PHE A 325 -2.58 -10.95 -26.83
CA PHE A 325 -2.51 -9.72 -26.06
C PHE A 325 -3.13 -8.52 -26.79
N ASN A 326 -3.43 -8.65 -28.09
CA ASN A 326 -3.99 -7.58 -28.94
C ASN A 326 -3.13 -6.30 -28.97
N MET A 327 -1.81 -6.46 -28.95
CA MET A 327 -0.86 -5.34 -28.85
C MET A 327 -0.08 -5.08 -30.15
N SER A 328 -0.43 -5.69 -31.28
CA SER A 328 0.29 -5.52 -32.56
C SER A 328 0.41 -4.06 -32.98
N GLU A 329 -0.58 -3.22 -32.66
CA GLU A 329 -0.54 -1.78 -32.91
C GLU A 329 0.59 -1.05 -32.15
N ARG A 330 1.17 -1.68 -31.14
CA ARG A 330 2.26 -1.14 -30.31
C ARG A 330 3.67 -1.56 -30.78
N LEU A 331 3.80 -2.22 -31.93
CA LEU A 331 5.08 -2.42 -32.61
C LEU A 331 5.55 -1.10 -33.26
N LEU A 332 5.81 -0.08 -32.44
CA LEU A 332 5.96 1.31 -32.90
C LEU A 332 7.26 1.58 -33.63
N LEU A 333 8.36 0.94 -33.23
CA LEU A 333 9.66 1.12 -33.90
C LEU A 333 9.60 0.62 -35.36
N GLU A 334 8.80 -0.41 -35.65
CA GLU A 334 8.56 -0.88 -37.04
C GLU A 334 7.73 0.10 -37.87
N LYS A 335 7.02 1.02 -37.24
CA LYS A 335 6.16 2.01 -37.91
C LYS A 335 6.89 3.33 -38.20
N VAL A 336 8.13 3.48 -37.74
CA VAL A 336 8.96 4.66 -37.96
C VAL A 336 9.65 4.53 -39.33
N ASN A 337 9.48 5.54 -40.17
CA ASN A 337 10.33 5.77 -41.32
C ASN A 337 11.56 6.57 -40.85
N TYR A 338 12.70 5.88 -40.72
CA TYR A 338 13.94 6.48 -40.24
C TYR A 338 14.61 7.42 -41.27
N GLU A 339 14.26 7.30 -42.56
CA GLU A 339 14.79 8.17 -43.61
C GLU A 339 14.07 9.53 -43.64
N THR A 340 12.74 9.52 -43.53
CA THR A 340 11.93 10.76 -43.49
C THR A 340 11.73 11.31 -42.08
N ASN A 341 12.11 10.54 -41.05
CA ASN A 341 11.93 10.84 -39.63
C ASN A 341 10.45 11.09 -39.28
N GLU A 342 9.59 10.18 -39.73
CA GLU A 342 8.14 10.22 -39.55
C GLU A 342 7.62 8.86 -39.04
N ILE A 343 6.45 8.84 -38.40
CA ILE A 343 5.76 7.62 -37.97
C ILE A 343 4.32 7.62 -38.46
N THR A 344 3.84 6.45 -38.89
CA THR A 344 2.44 6.26 -39.29
C THR A 344 1.66 5.54 -38.19
N LEU A 345 0.61 6.19 -37.67
CA LEU A 345 -0.31 5.66 -36.66
C LEU A 345 -1.73 5.64 -37.24
N GLY A 346 -2.26 4.45 -37.51
CA GLY A 346 -3.50 4.30 -38.28
C GLY A 346 -3.34 4.92 -39.66
N ASP A 347 -4.27 5.79 -40.05
CA ASP A 347 -4.27 6.46 -41.37
C ASP A 347 -3.52 7.81 -41.38
N LYS A 348 -2.76 8.14 -40.32
CA LYS A 348 -2.10 9.44 -40.18
C LYS A 348 -0.59 9.30 -39.98
N THR A 349 0.16 10.15 -40.66
CA THR A 349 1.62 10.27 -40.55
C THR A 349 1.98 11.51 -39.73
N TYR A 350 2.94 11.34 -38.83
CA TYR A 350 3.40 12.36 -37.90
C TYR A 350 4.93 12.52 -37.96
N PRO A 351 5.47 13.75 -37.93
CA PRO A 351 6.91 13.95 -37.80
C PRO A 351 7.38 13.53 -36.41
N ILE A 352 8.56 12.93 -36.33
CA ILE A 352 9.23 12.59 -35.08
C ILE A 352 10.03 13.79 -34.55
N GLU A 353 9.76 14.19 -33.31
CA GLU A 353 10.55 15.15 -32.55
C GLU A 353 11.43 14.43 -31.52
N ASN A 354 12.59 15.01 -31.18
CA ASN A 354 13.49 14.49 -30.12
C ASN A 354 13.94 13.04 -30.33
N GLY A 355 14.01 12.58 -31.59
CA GLY A 355 14.42 11.21 -31.94
C GLY A 355 15.79 10.86 -31.37
N CYS A 356 15.86 9.71 -30.69
CA CYS A 356 17.09 9.18 -30.08
C CYS A 356 17.29 7.72 -30.47
N PHE A 357 17.16 7.40 -31.77
CA PHE A 357 17.18 6.03 -32.28
C PHE A 357 18.59 5.52 -32.62
N ALA A 358 19.63 6.09 -32.02
CA ALA A 358 21.03 5.83 -32.38
C ALA A 358 21.42 4.34 -32.30
N THR A 359 20.77 3.57 -31.42
CA THR A 359 21.03 2.14 -31.25
C THR A 359 20.04 1.26 -32.01
N VAL A 360 19.05 1.81 -32.71
CA VAL A 360 18.01 1.04 -33.41
C VAL A 360 18.48 0.65 -34.81
N ASN A 361 18.40 -0.64 -35.14
CA ASN A 361 18.59 -1.14 -36.50
C ASN A 361 17.25 -1.02 -37.27
N PRO A 362 17.13 -0.17 -38.31
CA PRO A 362 15.88 0.01 -39.05
C PRO A 362 15.33 -1.28 -39.69
N GLU A 363 16.21 -2.20 -40.09
CA GLU A 363 15.82 -3.48 -40.70
C GLU A 363 15.36 -4.51 -39.66
N ASN A 364 15.78 -4.36 -38.40
CA ASN A 364 15.40 -5.24 -37.31
C ASN A 364 15.23 -4.44 -35.99
N PRO A 365 14.17 -3.63 -35.85
CA PRO A 365 14.10 -2.64 -34.76
C PRO A 365 13.97 -3.24 -33.35
N GLN A 366 13.67 -4.54 -33.23
CA GLN A 366 13.59 -5.26 -31.97
C GLN A 366 14.96 -5.72 -31.42
N GLU A 367 16.02 -5.65 -32.23
CA GLU A 367 17.34 -6.16 -31.87
C GLU A 367 18.04 -5.25 -30.86
N LEU A 368 18.45 -5.85 -29.73
CA LEU A 368 19.35 -5.21 -28.80
C LEU A 368 20.78 -5.27 -29.35
N LEU A 369 21.55 -4.20 -29.13
CA LEU A 369 23.00 -4.28 -29.28
C LEU A 369 23.56 -5.26 -28.23
N GLU A 370 24.70 -5.88 -28.52
CA GLU A 370 25.38 -6.76 -27.57
C GLU A 370 25.64 -6.06 -26.22
N GLU A 371 26.02 -4.78 -26.26
CA GLU A 371 26.23 -3.98 -25.05
C GLU A 371 24.91 -3.70 -24.30
N GLU A 372 23.79 -3.51 -24.99
CA GLU A 372 22.47 -3.33 -24.38
C GLU A 372 22.00 -4.62 -23.69
N GLU A 373 22.21 -5.78 -24.32
CA GLU A 373 21.93 -7.09 -23.75
C GLU A 373 22.77 -7.34 -22.49
N GLN A 374 24.09 -7.10 -22.55
CA GLN A 374 24.96 -7.23 -21.40
C GLN A 374 24.56 -6.33 -20.22
N VAL A 375 24.06 -5.13 -20.49
CA VAL A 375 23.56 -4.21 -19.45
C VAL A 375 22.32 -4.80 -18.79
N ILE A 376 21.33 -5.24 -19.57
CA ILE A 376 20.08 -5.81 -19.04
C ILE A 376 20.33 -7.08 -18.24
N GLU A 377 21.19 -7.98 -18.70
CA GLU A 377 21.54 -9.20 -17.96
C GLU A 377 22.20 -8.88 -16.61
N LYS A 378 23.16 -7.94 -16.59
CA LYS A 378 23.81 -7.52 -15.33
C LYS A 378 22.84 -6.86 -14.37
N LEU A 379 21.93 -6.02 -14.87
CA LEU A 379 20.92 -5.37 -14.03
C LEU A 379 19.93 -6.40 -13.48
N LEU A 380 19.48 -7.34 -14.31
CA LEU A 380 18.55 -8.40 -13.90
C LEU A 380 19.17 -9.27 -12.80
N PHE A 381 20.41 -9.74 -13.03
CA PHE A 381 21.16 -10.46 -12.01
C PHE A 381 21.26 -9.68 -10.71
N SER A 382 21.59 -8.38 -10.77
CA SER A 382 21.73 -7.53 -9.58
C SER A 382 20.41 -7.34 -8.83
N VAL A 383 19.30 -7.17 -9.55
CA VAL A 383 17.95 -7.04 -8.99
C VAL A 383 17.53 -8.31 -8.25
N GLN A 384 17.77 -9.48 -8.85
CA GLN A 384 17.42 -10.77 -8.26
C GLN A 384 18.25 -11.11 -7.02
N HIS A 385 19.49 -10.62 -6.95
CA HIS A 385 20.42 -10.90 -5.85
C HIS A 385 20.50 -9.77 -4.79
N SER A 386 19.70 -8.72 -4.92
CA SER A 386 19.59 -7.68 -3.88
C SER A 386 18.82 -8.23 -2.67
N GLU A 387 19.48 -8.41 -1.52
CA GLU A 387 18.86 -8.94 -0.30
C GLU A 387 17.62 -8.15 0.12
N LYS A 388 17.75 -6.81 0.17
CA LYS A 388 16.67 -5.94 0.61
C LYS A 388 15.50 -5.96 -0.36
N LEU A 389 15.77 -5.92 -1.67
CA LEU A 389 14.70 -6.01 -2.67
C LEU A 389 14.01 -7.38 -2.61
N ALA A 390 14.77 -8.47 -2.51
CA ALA A 390 14.22 -9.81 -2.34
C ALA A 390 13.31 -9.90 -1.12
N ARG A 391 13.73 -9.37 0.03
CA ARG A 391 12.89 -9.33 1.25
C ARG A 391 11.60 -8.53 1.03
N HIS A 392 11.68 -7.38 0.38
CA HIS A 392 10.51 -6.54 0.07
C HIS A 392 9.55 -7.24 -0.89
N MET A 393 10.05 -7.82 -1.97
CA MET A 393 9.23 -8.50 -2.98
C MET A 393 8.59 -9.78 -2.43
N ASN A 394 9.31 -10.55 -1.61
CA ASN A 394 8.74 -11.70 -0.90
C ASN A 394 7.62 -11.26 0.06
N PHE A 395 7.79 -10.13 0.76
CA PHE A 395 6.72 -9.59 1.60
C PHE A 395 5.50 -9.19 0.78
N LEU A 396 5.67 -8.47 -0.34
CA LEU A 396 4.57 -8.17 -1.26
C LEU A 396 3.87 -9.46 -1.67
N MET A 397 4.59 -10.45 -2.17
CA MET A 397 4.00 -11.72 -2.63
C MET A 397 3.21 -12.47 -1.55
N ASN A 398 3.65 -12.36 -0.29
CA ASN A 398 3.03 -13.01 0.86
C ASN A 398 1.80 -12.27 1.41
N LYS A 399 1.76 -10.94 1.30
CA LYS A 399 0.70 -10.10 1.87
C LYS A 399 -0.22 -9.46 0.84
N GLY A 400 0.19 -9.50 -0.42
CA GLY A 400 -0.49 -8.85 -1.52
C GLY A 400 -1.27 -9.81 -2.40
N ASN A 401 -2.27 -9.26 -3.09
CA ASN A 401 -3.08 -9.90 -4.12
C ASN A 401 -3.61 -8.82 -5.09
N LEU A 402 -4.09 -9.21 -6.28
CA LEU A 402 -4.80 -8.27 -7.19
C LEU A 402 -6.10 -7.71 -6.59
N TYR A 403 -6.77 -8.49 -5.74
CA TYR A 403 -7.97 -8.08 -5.02
C TYR A 403 -8.07 -8.83 -3.69
N LEU A 404 -8.85 -8.29 -2.76
CA LEU A 404 -9.20 -8.98 -1.52
C LEU A 404 -10.69 -8.83 -1.20
N LYS A 405 -11.28 -9.91 -0.69
CA LYS A 405 -12.62 -9.87 -0.08
C LYS A 405 -12.43 -9.82 1.42
N TYR A 406 -12.84 -8.72 2.05
CA TYR A 406 -12.63 -8.51 3.48
C TYR A 406 -13.82 -7.83 4.15
N ASN A 407 -14.39 -8.50 5.15
CA ASN A 407 -15.51 -8.08 6.00
C ASN A 407 -16.75 -7.58 5.23
N GLY A 408 -17.02 -8.19 4.07
CA GLY A 408 -18.13 -7.84 3.16
C GLY A 408 -17.73 -6.89 2.04
N ASN A 409 -16.48 -6.44 1.99
CA ASN A 409 -15.99 -5.47 1.01
C ASN A 409 -15.10 -6.13 -0.05
N LEU A 410 -15.13 -5.56 -1.26
CA LEU A 410 -14.17 -5.85 -2.33
C LEU A 410 -13.12 -4.76 -2.36
N LEU A 411 -11.85 -5.10 -2.14
CA LEU A 411 -10.73 -4.18 -2.20
C LEU A 411 -10.01 -4.40 -3.54
N ILE A 412 -9.87 -3.34 -4.33
CA ILE A 412 -9.20 -3.36 -5.64
C ILE A 412 -8.44 -2.06 -5.91
N HIS A 413 -7.26 -2.15 -6.53
CA HIS A 413 -6.51 -0.95 -6.92
C HIS A 413 -7.04 -0.31 -8.19
N GLY A 414 -6.86 -0.98 -9.34
CA GLY A 414 -7.19 -0.42 -10.66
C GLY A 414 -8.68 -0.48 -10.99
N CYS A 415 -9.04 -1.40 -11.88
CA CYS A 415 -10.39 -1.55 -12.40
C CYS A 415 -10.81 -3.00 -12.62
N ILE A 416 -12.11 -3.22 -12.80
CA ILE A 416 -12.63 -4.45 -13.42
C ILE A 416 -12.90 -4.15 -14.89
N PRO A 417 -12.28 -4.87 -15.86
CA PRO A 417 -12.50 -4.60 -17.28
C PRO A 417 -13.97 -4.74 -17.70
N LEU A 418 -14.57 -3.65 -18.18
CA LEU A 418 -15.96 -3.61 -18.67
C LEU A 418 -16.05 -3.14 -20.12
N ASP A 419 -17.03 -3.65 -20.87
CA ASP A 419 -17.44 -3.09 -22.16
C ASP A 419 -18.38 -1.88 -21.96
N GLU A 420 -18.76 -1.22 -23.07
CA GLU A 420 -19.61 -0.01 -23.01
C GLU A 420 -21.06 -0.35 -22.56
N GLU A 421 -21.48 -1.61 -22.74
CA GLU A 421 -22.76 -2.17 -22.28
C GLU A 421 -22.73 -2.61 -20.80
N GLY A 422 -21.56 -2.60 -20.16
CA GLY A 422 -21.35 -2.98 -18.76
C GLY A 422 -21.27 -4.48 -18.52
N ASN A 423 -20.94 -5.29 -19.52
CA ASN A 423 -20.52 -6.68 -19.33
C ASN A 423 -19.03 -6.75 -19.00
N MET A 424 -18.65 -7.80 -18.25
CA MET A 424 -17.24 -8.07 -17.99
C MET A 424 -16.53 -8.44 -19.29
N GLU A 425 -15.48 -7.71 -19.65
CA GLU A 425 -14.71 -8.02 -20.86
C GLU A 425 -14.07 -9.41 -20.77
N LYS A 426 -13.95 -10.05 -21.93
CA LYS A 426 -13.41 -11.40 -22.06
C LYS A 426 -12.03 -11.34 -22.71
N MET A 427 -11.06 -11.99 -22.09
CA MET A 427 -9.74 -12.22 -22.67
C MET A 427 -9.55 -13.71 -22.95
N VAL A 428 -8.93 -14.03 -24.09
CA VAL A 428 -8.52 -15.40 -24.43
C VAL A 428 -7.09 -15.61 -23.96
N ILE A 429 -6.88 -16.60 -23.09
CA ILE A 429 -5.55 -17.00 -22.63
C ILE A 429 -5.42 -18.51 -22.85
N GLU A 430 -4.44 -18.93 -23.65
CA GLU A 430 -4.20 -20.34 -24.02
C GLU A 430 -5.47 -21.07 -24.52
N GLY A 431 -6.27 -20.37 -25.33
CA GLY A 431 -7.50 -20.93 -25.94
C GLY A 431 -8.71 -20.98 -25.02
N LYS A 432 -8.63 -20.46 -23.79
CA LYS A 432 -9.75 -20.37 -22.84
C LYS A 432 -10.16 -18.93 -22.62
N PHE A 433 -11.48 -18.70 -22.52
CA PHE A 433 -12.04 -17.39 -22.21
C PHE A 433 -12.14 -17.19 -20.70
N TYR A 434 -11.68 -16.02 -20.24
CA TYR A 434 -11.83 -15.59 -18.85
C TYR A 434 -12.40 -14.16 -18.81
N SER A 435 -13.23 -13.88 -17.81
CA SER A 435 -13.84 -12.56 -17.56
C SER A 435 -14.13 -12.37 -16.08
N GLY A 436 -14.32 -11.12 -15.65
CA GLY A 436 -14.66 -10.79 -14.26
C GLY A 436 -13.63 -11.33 -13.29
N ARG A 437 -14.07 -11.85 -12.13
CA ARG A 437 -13.21 -12.45 -11.11
C ARG A 437 -12.30 -13.54 -11.67
N GLN A 438 -12.79 -14.40 -12.56
CA GLN A 438 -12.00 -15.51 -13.09
C GLN A 438 -10.78 -15.01 -13.88
N LEU A 439 -10.90 -13.86 -14.56
CA LEU A 439 -9.77 -13.26 -15.27
C LEU A 439 -8.70 -12.77 -14.28
N LEU A 440 -9.12 -12.11 -13.20
CA LEU A 440 -8.19 -11.66 -12.15
C LEU A 440 -7.53 -12.84 -11.43
N ASP A 441 -8.27 -13.93 -11.17
CA ASP A 441 -7.71 -15.16 -10.57
C ASP A 441 -6.62 -15.77 -11.47
N VAL A 442 -6.81 -15.75 -12.80
CA VAL A 442 -5.81 -16.23 -13.77
C VAL A 442 -4.60 -15.30 -13.82
N PHE A 443 -4.80 -13.99 -13.81
CA PHE A 443 -3.70 -13.02 -13.73
C PHE A 443 -2.86 -13.21 -12.46
N GLU A 444 -3.50 -13.40 -11.31
CA GLU A 444 -2.85 -13.69 -10.04
C GLU A 444 -2.00 -14.98 -10.11
N GLN A 445 -2.54 -16.03 -10.73
CA GLN A 445 -1.83 -17.30 -10.92
C GLN A 445 -0.56 -17.15 -11.76
N TYR A 446 -0.62 -16.42 -12.88
CA TYR A 446 0.57 -16.17 -13.70
C TYR A 446 1.58 -15.30 -12.98
N LEU A 447 1.14 -14.27 -12.26
CA LEU A 447 2.02 -13.41 -11.47
C LEU A 447 2.78 -14.20 -10.41
N ARG A 448 2.09 -15.07 -9.67
CA ARG A 448 2.71 -15.98 -8.68
C ARG A 448 3.63 -17.01 -9.34
N SER A 449 3.26 -17.52 -10.51
CA SER A 449 4.07 -18.49 -11.26
C SER A 449 5.38 -17.89 -11.77
N ALA A 450 5.34 -16.66 -12.28
CA ALA A 450 6.53 -15.92 -12.69
C ALA A 450 7.44 -15.67 -11.48
N PHE A 451 6.87 -15.22 -10.36
CA PHE A 451 7.64 -14.97 -9.13
C PHE A 451 8.33 -16.22 -8.58
N ALA A 452 7.71 -17.39 -8.71
CA ALA A 452 8.29 -18.66 -8.29
C ALA A 452 9.40 -19.18 -9.24
N GLY A 453 9.51 -18.64 -10.46
CA GLY A 453 10.46 -19.07 -11.48
C GLY A 453 11.30 -17.91 -12.05
N PRO A 454 12.08 -17.18 -11.23
CA PRO A 454 12.78 -15.95 -11.64
C PRO A 454 13.81 -16.14 -12.77
N ASP A 455 14.29 -17.36 -12.99
CA ASP A 455 15.23 -17.67 -14.09
C ASP A 455 14.55 -17.74 -15.46
N LYS A 456 13.21 -17.80 -15.52
CA LYS A 456 12.44 -17.84 -16.77
C LYS A 456 12.08 -16.42 -17.20
N THR A 457 12.60 -16.00 -18.36
CA THR A 457 12.50 -14.60 -18.80
C THR A 457 11.57 -14.38 -19.99
N ASP A 458 11.14 -15.45 -20.68
CA ASP A 458 10.40 -15.37 -21.94
C ASP A 458 9.10 -16.20 -22.01
N ASP A 459 8.73 -16.86 -20.91
CA ASP A 459 7.51 -17.66 -20.82
C ASP A 459 6.25 -16.80 -20.61
N LEU A 460 5.08 -17.43 -20.74
CA LEU A 460 3.81 -16.72 -20.63
C LEU A 460 3.61 -16.07 -19.26
N ALA A 461 4.05 -16.70 -18.17
CA ALA A 461 3.86 -16.12 -16.85
C ALA A 461 4.59 -14.78 -16.74
N THR A 462 5.86 -14.74 -17.14
CA THR A 462 6.69 -13.53 -17.14
C THR A 462 6.17 -12.45 -18.10
N ASP A 463 5.69 -12.85 -19.28
CA ASP A 463 5.04 -11.93 -20.23
C ASP A 463 3.74 -11.34 -19.69
N MET A 464 2.95 -12.14 -18.97
CA MET A 464 1.68 -11.70 -18.38
C MET A 464 1.90 -10.66 -17.29
N VAL A 465 2.99 -10.76 -16.52
CA VAL A 465 3.33 -9.73 -15.52
C VAL A 465 3.54 -8.37 -16.17
N TRP A 466 4.24 -8.31 -17.29
CA TRP A 466 4.35 -7.06 -18.07
C TRP A 466 3.01 -6.66 -18.70
N TYR A 467 2.21 -7.62 -19.19
CA TYR A 467 0.89 -7.31 -19.74
C TYR A 467 -0.01 -6.61 -18.72
N LEU A 468 0.05 -6.99 -17.44
CA LEU A 468 -0.71 -6.32 -16.39
C LEU A 468 -0.40 -4.81 -16.26
N TRP A 469 0.78 -4.35 -16.68
CA TRP A 469 1.12 -2.94 -16.67
C TRP A 469 0.46 -2.12 -17.81
N THR A 470 0.19 -2.73 -18.96
CA THR A 470 -0.08 -1.97 -20.21
C THR A 470 -1.20 -2.54 -21.09
N GLY A 471 -1.66 -3.75 -20.81
CA GLY A 471 -2.64 -4.48 -21.60
C GLY A 471 -4.06 -3.93 -21.46
N GLU A 472 -4.82 -3.94 -22.55
CA GLU A 472 -6.16 -3.34 -22.58
C GLU A 472 -7.17 -3.99 -21.63
N TYR A 473 -7.00 -5.30 -21.36
CA TYR A 473 -7.84 -6.07 -20.44
C TYR A 473 -7.23 -6.20 -19.04
N SER A 474 -6.12 -5.51 -18.76
CA SER A 474 -5.51 -5.54 -17.44
C SER A 474 -6.40 -4.82 -16.42
N SER A 475 -6.59 -5.47 -15.26
CA SER A 475 -7.25 -4.88 -14.09
C SER A 475 -6.40 -3.81 -13.39
N LEU A 476 -5.12 -3.66 -13.72
CA LEU A 476 -4.24 -2.66 -13.11
C LEU A 476 -3.98 -1.45 -14.03
N PHE A 477 -4.14 -1.59 -15.35
CA PHE A 477 -3.89 -0.49 -16.29
C PHE A 477 -5.13 0.36 -16.57
N GLY A 478 -6.28 -0.27 -16.82
CA GLY A 478 -7.57 0.41 -17.03
C GLY A 478 -7.65 1.35 -18.24
N LYS A 479 -6.79 1.19 -19.23
CA LYS A 479 -6.81 1.98 -20.47
C LYS A 479 -6.60 1.07 -21.67
N ARG A 480 -6.93 1.57 -22.86
CA ARG A 480 -6.83 0.77 -24.10
C ARG A 480 -5.41 0.66 -24.64
N ALA A 481 -4.57 1.68 -24.44
CA ALA A 481 -3.18 1.67 -24.87
C ALA A 481 -2.36 2.70 -24.09
N MET A 482 -1.10 2.37 -23.82
CA MET A 482 -0.12 3.26 -23.17
C MET A 482 0.55 4.15 -24.23
N THR A 483 0.40 5.48 -24.15
CA THR A 483 0.92 6.39 -25.19
C THR A 483 2.30 6.97 -24.84
N THR A 484 3.18 6.15 -24.28
CA THR A 484 4.50 6.62 -23.81
C THR A 484 5.37 7.12 -24.96
N PHE A 485 5.43 6.38 -26.07
CA PHE A 485 6.23 6.72 -27.24
C PHE A 485 5.76 8.04 -27.85
N GLU A 486 4.46 8.18 -28.05
CA GLU A 486 3.82 9.36 -28.62
C GLU A 486 4.13 10.61 -27.80
N ARG A 487 4.17 10.49 -26.47
CA ARG A 487 4.53 11.60 -25.56
C ARG A 487 5.99 12.04 -25.67
N TYR A 488 6.89 11.16 -26.07
CA TYR A 488 8.30 11.51 -26.28
C TYR A 488 8.54 12.10 -27.67
N PHE A 489 7.91 11.51 -28.68
CA PHE A 489 8.33 11.71 -30.06
C PHE A 489 7.31 12.42 -30.96
N ILE A 490 6.07 12.65 -30.50
CA ILE A 490 5.03 13.28 -31.32
C ILE A 490 4.50 14.53 -30.63
N LYS A 491 4.53 15.67 -31.32
CA LYS A 491 4.04 16.95 -30.79
C LYS A 491 2.52 17.00 -30.64
N ASP A 492 1.78 16.34 -31.53
CA ASP A 492 0.32 16.35 -31.54
C ASP A 492 -0.25 15.64 -30.30
N LYS A 493 -0.73 16.43 -29.34
CA LYS A 493 -1.32 15.96 -28.09
C LYS A 493 -2.57 15.10 -28.27
N ALA A 494 -3.21 15.09 -29.45
CA ALA A 494 -4.30 14.16 -29.72
C ALA A 494 -3.83 12.70 -29.62
N THR A 495 -2.59 12.41 -30.02
CA THR A 495 -1.96 11.08 -29.94
C THR A 495 -1.61 10.66 -28.51
N HIS A 496 -1.60 11.59 -27.55
CA HIS A 496 -1.26 11.31 -26.15
C HIS A 496 -2.47 10.87 -25.30
N LYS A 497 -3.66 10.83 -25.91
CA LYS A 497 -4.91 10.51 -25.22
C LYS A 497 -5.05 9.00 -25.08
N GLU A 498 -5.05 8.53 -23.84
CA GLU A 498 -5.28 7.13 -23.51
C GLU A 498 -6.78 6.93 -23.23
N LYS A 499 -7.49 6.18 -24.09
CA LYS A 499 -8.91 5.88 -23.87
C LYS A 499 -9.05 5.04 -22.59
N LYS A 500 -9.80 5.55 -21.62
CA LYS A 500 -10.09 4.85 -20.36
C LYS A 500 -11.03 3.68 -20.59
N ASN A 501 -10.90 2.63 -19.77
CA ASN A 501 -11.87 1.53 -19.72
C ASN A 501 -13.25 2.05 -19.25
N PRO A 502 -14.36 1.55 -19.84
CA PRO A 502 -15.72 1.85 -19.42
C PRO A 502 -16.00 1.81 -17.92
N TYR A 503 -15.29 0.94 -17.19
CA TYR A 503 -15.32 0.85 -15.73
C TYR A 503 -15.38 2.21 -15.02
N TYR A 504 -14.55 3.17 -15.43
CA TYR A 504 -14.40 4.42 -14.68
C TYR A 504 -15.64 5.30 -14.67
N TYR A 505 -16.52 5.21 -15.67
CA TYR A 505 -17.80 5.91 -15.67
C TYR A 505 -18.96 4.99 -15.30
N LEU A 506 -18.85 3.67 -15.51
CA LEU A 506 -19.88 2.71 -15.11
C LEU A 506 -19.90 2.44 -13.60
N ARG A 507 -18.76 2.59 -12.91
CA ARG A 507 -18.68 2.45 -11.44
C ARG A 507 -19.47 3.48 -10.65
N GLU A 508 -19.96 4.54 -11.31
CA GLU A 508 -20.87 5.52 -10.72
C GLU A 508 -22.30 4.95 -10.55
N LYS A 509 -22.63 3.87 -11.27
CA LYS A 509 -23.97 3.27 -11.27
C LYS A 509 -24.07 2.17 -10.22
N GLU A 510 -25.11 2.23 -9.39
CA GLU A 510 -25.37 1.24 -8.33
C GLU A 510 -25.51 -0.18 -8.88
N ASP A 511 -26.33 -0.38 -9.91
CA ASP A 511 -26.54 -1.69 -10.54
C ASP A 511 -25.23 -2.32 -11.03
N MET A 512 -24.28 -1.51 -11.50
CA MET A 512 -22.98 -2.00 -11.93
C MET A 512 -22.16 -2.48 -10.73
N CYS A 513 -22.11 -1.70 -9.66
CA CYS A 513 -21.42 -2.09 -8.43
C CYS A 513 -22.01 -3.37 -7.83
N ARG A 514 -23.34 -3.51 -7.84
CA ARG A 514 -24.05 -4.73 -7.41
C ARG A 514 -23.63 -5.95 -8.23
N ARG A 515 -23.55 -5.81 -9.56
CA ARG A 515 -23.10 -6.89 -10.46
C ARG A 515 -21.64 -7.28 -10.20
N ILE A 516 -20.75 -6.31 -9.97
CA ILE A 516 -19.35 -6.57 -9.61
C ILE A 516 -19.30 -7.32 -8.27
N LEU A 517 -19.97 -6.85 -7.22
CA LEU A 517 -20.00 -7.53 -5.92
C LEU A 517 -20.49 -8.98 -6.04
N ALA A 518 -21.55 -9.22 -6.81
CA ALA A 518 -22.07 -10.57 -7.05
C ALA A 518 -21.09 -11.48 -7.79
N ASP A 519 -20.36 -10.96 -8.79
CA ASP A 519 -19.32 -11.70 -9.53
C ASP A 519 -18.17 -12.17 -8.61
N PHE A 520 -17.89 -11.38 -7.57
CA PHE A 520 -16.91 -11.72 -6.54
C PHE A 520 -17.46 -12.60 -5.40
N GLY A 521 -18.76 -12.91 -5.43
CA GLY A 521 -19.45 -13.69 -4.41
C GLY A 521 -19.67 -12.93 -3.10
N LEU A 522 -19.76 -11.59 -3.18
CA LEU A 522 -20.14 -10.72 -2.07
C LEU A 522 -21.63 -10.37 -2.16
N ASN A 523 -22.19 -9.94 -1.03
CA ASN A 523 -23.59 -9.53 -0.98
C ASN A 523 -23.77 -8.17 -1.70
N PRO A 524 -24.57 -8.09 -2.78
CA PRO A 524 -24.76 -6.85 -3.53
C PRO A 524 -25.58 -5.78 -2.76
N ASP A 525 -26.33 -6.18 -1.74
CA ASP A 525 -27.18 -5.30 -0.92
C ASP A 525 -26.47 -4.74 0.31
N HIS A 526 -25.32 -5.30 0.70
CA HIS A 526 -24.57 -4.83 1.89
C HIS A 526 -23.09 -4.58 1.62
N GLY A 527 -22.53 -5.13 0.53
CA GLY A 527 -21.12 -4.95 0.21
C GLY A 527 -20.78 -3.57 -0.33
N HIS A 528 -19.51 -3.23 -0.18
CA HIS A 528 -18.89 -2.04 -0.75
C HIS A 528 -17.67 -2.43 -1.58
N ILE A 529 -17.41 -1.69 -2.66
CA ILE A 529 -16.16 -1.76 -3.41
C ILE A 529 -15.30 -0.59 -2.93
N ILE A 530 -14.13 -0.90 -2.39
CA ILE A 530 -13.12 0.07 -1.97
C ILE A 530 -12.04 0.10 -3.05
N ASN A 531 -11.97 1.21 -3.77
CA ASN A 531 -11.16 1.32 -4.98
C ASN A 531 -10.08 2.40 -4.87
N GLY A 532 -8.83 2.04 -5.18
CA GLY A 532 -7.69 2.94 -5.29
C GLY A 532 -7.52 3.60 -6.67
N HIS A 533 -6.26 3.90 -7.03
CA HIS A 533 -5.72 4.27 -8.35
C HIS A 533 -6.14 5.62 -8.95
N THR A 534 -7.43 5.98 -8.87
CA THR A 534 -7.93 7.23 -9.47
C THR A 534 -7.99 8.35 -8.43
N PRO A 535 -7.26 9.47 -8.64
CA PRO A 535 -7.37 10.61 -7.75
C PRO A 535 -8.77 11.22 -7.84
N VAL A 536 -9.32 11.61 -6.68
CA VAL A 536 -10.64 12.23 -6.58
C VAL A 536 -10.48 13.74 -6.76
N LYS A 537 -11.12 14.28 -7.79
CA LYS A 537 -11.04 15.71 -8.10
C LYS A 537 -12.12 16.50 -7.36
N GLU A 538 -11.92 16.66 -6.07
CA GLU A 538 -12.91 17.35 -5.22
C GLU A 538 -13.13 18.82 -5.62
N ILE A 539 -12.09 19.52 -6.12
CA ILE A 539 -12.22 20.88 -6.66
C ILE A 539 -13.22 20.93 -7.82
N GLU A 540 -13.32 19.86 -8.63
CA GLU A 540 -14.26 19.74 -9.75
C GLU A 540 -15.64 19.23 -9.29
N GLY A 541 -15.87 19.07 -7.98
CA GLY A 541 -17.13 18.62 -7.39
C GLY A 541 -17.31 17.10 -7.35
N GLU A 542 -16.24 16.31 -7.59
CA GLU A 542 -16.32 14.85 -7.57
C GLU A 542 -16.56 14.32 -6.14
N ASN A 543 -17.52 13.40 -5.98
CA ASN A 543 -17.76 12.71 -4.73
C ASN A 543 -16.95 11.39 -4.67
N PRO A 544 -16.13 11.16 -3.62
CA PRO A 544 -15.45 9.88 -3.40
C PRO A 544 -16.41 8.74 -3.05
N VAL A 545 -17.61 9.05 -2.52
CA VAL A 545 -18.67 8.07 -2.26
C VAL A 545 -19.64 8.08 -3.44
N LYS A 546 -19.62 7.01 -4.21
CA LYS A 546 -20.32 6.87 -5.50
C LYS A 546 -21.37 5.77 -5.41
N ALA A 547 -22.23 5.69 -6.42
CA ALA A 547 -23.16 4.56 -6.59
C ALA A 547 -23.99 4.24 -5.33
N ASN A 548 -24.57 5.28 -4.71
CA ASN A 548 -25.34 5.18 -3.46
C ASN A 548 -24.58 4.50 -2.30
N GLY A 549 -23.27 4.74 -2.20
CA GLY A 549 -22.42 4.18 -1.16
C GLY A 549 -21.76 2.85 -1.50
N ARG A 550 -22.09 2.23 -2.65
CA ARG A 550 -21.50 0.94 -3.07
C ARG A 550 -20.07 1.04 -3.57
N MET A 551 -19.65 2.21 -4.03
CA MET A 551 -18.29 2.45 -4.52
C MET A 551 -17.66 3.56 -3.68
N ILE A 552 -16.56 3.25 -3.02
CA ILE A 552 -15.80 4.15 -2.17
C ILE A 552 -14.42 4.28 -2.80
N VAL A 553 -14.14 5.45 -3.38
CA VAL A 553 -12.83 5.74 -3.94
C VAL A 553 -11.97 6.36 -2.84
N ILE A 554 -10.84 5.71 -2.55
CA ILE A 554 -9.80 6.22 -1.69
C ILE A 554 -8.60 6.59 -2.57
N ASP A 555 -7.98 7.73 -2.31
CA ASP A 555 -6.75 8.12 -2.98
C ASP A 555 -5.72 8.58 -1.96
N GLY A 556 -4.47 8.19 -2.17
CA GLY A 556 -3.42 8.50 -1.22
C GLY A 556 -3.23 9.99 -1.01
N GLY A 557 -3.40 10.80 -2.06
CA GLY A 557 -3.05 12.23 -2.10
C GLY A 557 -1.64 12.57 -1.59
N PHE A 558 -0.85 11.55 -1.25
CA PHE A 558 0.48 11.62 -0.69
C PHE A 558 1.44 12.17 -1.73
N SER A 559 1.25 11.76 -2.99
CA SER A 559 2.08 12.22 -4.10
C SER A 559 1.91 13.71 -4.35
N LYS A 560 3.00 14.45 -4.19
CA LYS A 560 3.08 15.89 -4.47
C LYS A 560 2.65 16.26 -5.89
N ALA A 561 2.85 15.36 -6.84
CA ALA A 561 2.51 15.59 -8.25
C ALA A 561 1.00 15.73 -8.51
N TYR A 562 0.14 15.16 -7.65
CA TYR A 562 -1.32 15.19 -7.81
C TYR A 562 -2.02 16.24 -6.94
N GLN A 563 -1.31 16.82 -5.96
CA GLN A 563 -1.85 17.80 -5.01
C GLN A 563 -2.45 19.04 -5.68
N SER A 564 -1.90 19.48 -6.82
CA SER A 564 -2.42 20.62 -7.58
C SER A 564 -3.76 20.36 -8.26
N GLN A 565 -4.14 19.08 -8.44
CA GLN A 565 -5.37 18.68 -9.14
C GLN A 565 -6.50 18.29 -8.16
N THR A 566 -6.16 17.77 -6.99
CA THR A 566 -7.12 17.24 -6.01
C THR A 566 -7.60 18.30 -5.02
N GLY A 567 -6.74 19.25 -4.62
CA GLY A 567 -7.06 20.30 -3.63
C GLY A 567 -6.97 19.87 -2.16
N ILE A 568 -6.86 18.56 -1.92
CA ILE A 568 -6.67 17.93 -0.61
C ILE A 568 -5.53 16.91 -0.68
N ALA A 569 -5.02 16.48 0.47
CA ALA A 569 -3.96 15.47 0.59
C ALA A 569 -4.52 14.03 0.61
N GLY A 570 -5.61 13.80 -0.11
CA GLY A 570 -6.23 12.49 -0.31
C GLY A 570 -7.20 12.04 0.78
N TYR A 571 -7.72 10.84 0.58
CA TYR A 571 -8.71 10.18 1.42
C TYR A 571 -8.20 8.86 2.00
N THR A 572 -8.39 8.68 3.30
CA THR A 572 -8.33 7.35 3.93
C THR A 572 -9.71 6.91 4.40
N LEU A 573 -9.89 5.60 4.58
CA LEU A 573 -11.12 5.04 5.12
C LEU A 573 -10.84 4.40 6.48
N LEU A 574 -11.75 4.59 7.42
CA LEU A 574 -11.78 3.89 8.70
C LEU A 574 -13.05 3.05 8.76
N SER A 575 -12.93 1.74 8.99
CA SER A 575 -14.08 0.85 9.22
C SER A 575 -13.99 0.23 10.61
N ASN A 576 -14.89 0.62 11.50
CA ASN A 576 -14.94 0.10 12.86
C ASN A 576 -16.26 -0.64 13.11
N SER A 577 -16.50 -1.06 14.36
CA SER A 577 -17.72 -1.79 14.72
C SER A 577 -19.03 -1.02 14.57
N TYR A 578 -19.00 0.29 14.32
CA TYR A 578 -20.19 1.15 14.13
C TYR A 578 -20.41 1.58 12.67
N GLY A 579 -19.50 1.23 11.76
CA GLY A 579 -19.59 1.61 10.35
C GLY A 579 -18.30 2.22 9.79
N MET A 580 -18.45 2.91 8.66
CA MET A 580 -17.36 3.42 7.83
C MET A 580 -17.33 4.95 7.78
N GLN A 581 -16.12 5.50 7.91
CA GLN A 581 -15.85 6.93 7.86
C GLN A 581 -14.72 7.22 6.88
N LEU A 582 -14.99 8.08 5.91
CA LEU A 582 -13.99 8.59 5.00
C LEU A 582 -13.36 9.84 5.63
N VAL A 583 -12.04 9.88 5.67
CA VAL A 583 -11.26 10.97 6.28
C VAL A 583 -10.50 11.67 5.17
N ALA A 584 -10.87 12.92 4.89
CA ALA A 584 -10.11 13.81 4.01
C ALA A 584 -8.95 14.42 4.79
N HIS A 585 -7.73 14.33 4.25
CA HIS A 585 -6.54 14.91 4.85
C HIS A 585 -6.22 16.26 4.22
N LYS A 586 -5.78 17.21 5.05
CA LYS A 586 -5.10 18.41 4.56
C LYS A 586 -3.61 18.13 4.35
N HIS A 587 -2.94 19.04 3.67
CA HIS A 587 -1.53 18.92 3.33
C HIS A 587 -0.64 18.71 4.56
N PHE A 588 0.10 17.61 4.57
CA PHE A 588 1.21 17.41 5.50
C PHE A 588 2.44 18.16 4.95
N ASN A 589 2.82 19.25 5.61
CA ASN A 589 3.97 20.06 5.21
C ASN A 589 5.27 19.44 5.74
N SER A 590 5.39 19.32 7.06
CA SER A 590 6.55 18.69 7.69
C SER A 590 6.26 18.20 9.10
N LYS A 591 7.08 17.25 9.56
CA LYS A 591 7.11 16.82 10.96
C LYS A 591 7.41 17.97 11.92
N LYS A 592 8.21 18.96 11.49
CA LYS A 592 8.60 20.11 12.31
C LYS A 592 7.40 21.00 12.62
N ASP A 593 6.53 21.22 11.64
CA ASP A 593 5.35 22.06 11.80
C ASP A 593 4.37 21.45 12.82
N ILE A 594 4.18 20.12 12.78
CA ILE A 594 3.34 19.42 13.76
C ILE A 594 3.90 19.53 15.18
N LEU A 595 5.23 19.42 15.33
CA LEU A 595 5.88 19.52 16.64
C LEU A 595 5.81 20.92 17.24
N LEU A 596 5.79 21.98 16.41
CA LEU A 596 5.82 23.38 16.84
C LEU A 596 4.42 24.02 16.95
N ASP A 597 3.58 23.84 15.93
CA ASP A 597 2.30 24.52 15.83
C ASP A 597 1.18 23.74 16.54
N GLU A 598 1.42 22.46 16.86
CA GLU A 598 0.45 21.52 17.48
C GLU A 598 -0.89 21.44 16.72
N ALA A 599 -0.90 21.97 15.50
CA ALA A 599 -2.01 21.96 14.59
C ALA A 599 -2.03 20.60 13.93
N ASP A 600 -2.77 19.67 14.52
CA ASP A 600 -3.14 18.44 13.84
C ASP A 600 -3.78 18.82 12.50
N VAL A 601 -3.39 18.13 11.44
CA VAL A 601 -3.85 18.37 10.09
C VAL A 601 -5.38 18.26 10.11
N LEU A 602 -6.08 19.40 10.01
CA LEU A 602 -7.55 19.46 10.13
C LEU A 602 -8.17 18.51 9.10
N SER A 603 -8.62 17.34 9.56
CA SER A 603 -9.28 16.36 8.71
C SER A 603 -10.79 16.58 8.70
N VAL A 604 -11.39 16.50 7.52
CA VAL A 604 -12.85 16.54 7.37
C VAL A 604 -13.33 15.10 7.26
N LYS A 605 -14.20 14.69 8.18
CA LYS A 605 -14.77 13.35 8.17
C LYS A 605 -16.13 13.33 7.48
N ARG A 606 -16.32 12.37 6.60
CA ARG A 606 -17.61 12.07 5.96
C ARG A 606 -18.06 10.69 6.39
N LEU A 607 -19.26 10.60 6.95
CA LEU A 607 -19.89 9.32 7.24
C LEU A 607 -20.25 8.66 5.91
N VAL A 608 -19.73 7.46 5.69
CA VAL A 608 -20.03 6.66 4.49
C VAL A 608 -21.17 5.72 4.77
N ASP A 609 -21.06 5.01 5.89
CA ASP A 609 -22.05 4.06 6.34
C ASP A 609 -22.07 4.00 7.88
N LYS A 610 -23.25 3.76 8.45
CA LYS A 610 -23.47 3.62 9.88
C LYS A 610 -24.37 2.43 10.16
N GLU A 611 -23.79 1.48 10.87
CA GLU A 611 -24.51 0.31 11.34
C GLU A 611 -25.44 0.72 12.51
N LEU A 612 -26.68 0.24 12.47
CA LEU A 612 -27.65 0.44 13.56
C LEU A 612 -27.28 -0.39 14.79
N GLU A 613 -26.69 -1.57 14.56
CA GLU A 613 -26.17 -2.46 15.58
C GLU A 613 -24.66 -2.61 15.47
N ARG A 614 -23.99 -2.77 16.60
CA ARG A 614 -22.53 -2.85 16.62
C ARG A 614 -22.06 -4.19 16.03
N LYS A 615 -21.26 -4.16 14.97
CA LYS A 615 -20.68 -5.35 14.33
C LYS A 615 -19.68 -6.04 15.25
N MET A 616 -19.85 -7.35 15.38
CA MET A 616 -19.08 -8.23 16.27
C MET A 616 -18.03 -9.02 15.49
N VAL A 617 -17.04 -9.60 16.18
CA VAL A 617 -16.00 -10.41 15.55
C VAL A 617 -16.60 -11.60 14.80
N LYS A 618 -17.67 -12.23 15.31
CA LYS A 618 -18.37 -13.33 14.62
C LYS A 618 -18.87 -13.03 13.21
N GLU A 619 -19.04 -11.75 12.86
CA GLU A 619 -19.54 -11.27 11.57
C GLU A 619 -18.41 -10.81 10.63
N THR A 620 -17.18 -11.19 10.94
CA THR A 620 -15.96 -10.84 10.19
C THR A 620 -15.31 -12.10 9.61
N ASN A 621 -14.41 -11.96 8.64
CA ASN A 621 -13.65 -13.10 8.12
C ASN A 621 -12.80 -13.77 9.20
N VAL A 622 -12.28 -13.01 10.17
CA VAL A 622 -11.61 -13.57 11.35
C VAL A 622 -12.59 -14.38 12.20
N GLY A 623 -13.83 -13.92 12.34
CA GLY A 623 -14.90 -14.67 13.00
C GLY A 623 -15.24 -15.98 12.31
N GLU A 624 -15.30 -15.99 10.97
CA GLU A 624 -15.50 -17.20 10.17
C GLU A 624 -14.39 -18.22 10.44
N GLN A 625 -13.13 -17.79 10.43
CA GLN A 625 -11.97 -18.65 10.76
C GLN A 625 -12.05 -19.20 12.19
N ILE A 626 -12.42 -18.36 13.16
CA ILE A 626 -12.59 -18.79 14.56
C ILE A 626 -13.73 -19.81 14.69
N LEU A 627 -14.84 -19.63 13.97
CA LEU A 627 -15.96 -20.59 13.96
C LEU A 627 -15.56 -21.94 13.34
N GLU A 628 -14.74 -21.92 12.29
CA GLU A 628 -14.15 -23.14 11.72
C GLU A 628 -13.23 -23.84 12.72
N GLU A 629 -12.37 -23.10 13.43
CA GLU A 629 -11.50 -23.64 14.47
C GLU A 629 -12.30 -24.27 15.61
N ILE A 630 -13.36 -23.60 16.08
CA ILE A 630 -14.28 -24.15 17.08
C ILE A 630 -14.93 -25.45 16.58
N SER A 631 -15.35 -25.50 15.31
CA SER A 631 -15.95 -26.70 14.71
C SER A 631 -14.96 -27.87 14.70
N VAL A 632 -13.70 -27.61 14.33
CA VAL A 632 -12.61 -28.59 14.37
C VAL A 632 -12.33 -29.08 15.80
N LEU A 633 -12.29 -28.17 16.78
CA LEU A 633 -12.07 -28.53 18.19
C LEU A 633 -13.23 -29.33 18.78
N LYS A 634 -14.49 -29.03 18.41
CA LYS A 634 -15.66 -29.83 18.78
C LYS A 634 -15.55 -31.24 18.21
N ALA A 635 -15.17 -31.38 16.94
CA ALA A 635 -14.93 -32.68 16.32
C ALA A 635 -13.76 -33.45 16.96
N LEU A 636 -12.67 -32.76 17.36
CA LEU A 636 -11.58 -33.37 18.12
C LEU A 636 -12.06 -33.92 19.46
N ARG A 637 -12.85 -33.12 20.19
CA ARG A 637 -13.42 -33.54 21.48
C ARG A 637 -14.26 -34.80 21.32
N ASP A 638 -15.16 -34.80 20.34
CA ASP A 638 -16.07 -35.91 20.10
C ASP A 638 -15.33 -37.17 19.59
N TYR A 639 -14.19 -37.03 18.93
CA TYR A 639 -13.38 -38.15 18.42
C TYR A 639 -12.46 -38.76 19.49
N ARG A 640 -11.88 -37.95 20.38
CA ARG A 640 -10.79 -38.37 21.27
C ARG A 640 -11.19 -38.49 22.74
N TYR A 641 -12.19 -37.73 23.17
CA TYR A 641 -12.51 -37.51 24.58
C TYR A 641 -13.98 -37.78 24.94
N SER A 642 -14.86 -37.96 23.94
CA SER A 642 -16.23 -38.47 24.08
C SER A 642 -16.30 -39.92 23.62
#